data_AF-A0ABD1PDD1-F1
#
_entry.id   AF-A0ABD1PDD1-F1
#
_cell.length_a   1.000
_cell.length_b   1.000
_cell.length_c   1.000
_cell.angle_alpha   90.00
_cell.angle_beta   90.00
_cell.angle_gamma   90.00
#
_symmetry.space_group_name_H-M   'P 1'
#
loop_
_entity.id
_entity.type
_entity.pdbx_description
1 polymer ?
#
loop_
_entity_poly.entity_id
_entity_poly.type
_entity_poly.pdbx_seq_one_letter_code
_entity_poly.pdbx_strand_id
1 'polypeptide(L)'
;MVERIGEDIELIHFWSTPRSLSTSLLYSFAQRDDMEVLDEPLYPNFLRVTGIERPYREVLLSKMESDGNKVVKEIIFGPGQKKYRFCKNMASQWTLDLTNELMKKGKHCILIRNPLDVLPSFDEVLPPSFMELGYASLVSIYSKLCEQGKSPPIIDGALLEKDPEGTLRGLCEDLGIPFQAAMLKWEAGPKPFDGIWATYWYKTIHKSTGFESPRKYPLPFPPTLYNLLEQCLPFYNMLKSHVKRSGVISLQPSLPVPANEKLLVWVGDEIVPRESAKVPVLDSVVQGGDAVWEGLRVYNGKIFKLEEHLDRLFDSAKALAFSNVPTREQVKDPIFKTLIRNGMFNDSHIRLTLTRGKKVTSGMSPEFNLYGCTLIVLAEWKRPIYENEKGVTLVTATTRRNSPNNLDSKIHHNNLLNNILAKIEGNNANADDAIMLDKDGYVSETNATNIFLVKKGCVATPHADYCLPGITRATVMGLAIKEGLVLQERRISLSEFHTADEVWTVGTIGELSPVIKIDGRTVGDGGVGPVTRRLQSAFKKLVAESGKCYKSKKLAFRVSKPLQIWDKEVVNGQIKRLQDEDIQSNVLEIVGSNVQSAFITCPADPNATLGIKLPFLVMIVKNLKKYFTFEIQVLDDKNVRRRFRASNFQAVTRVKPFICTMPLKLDEGWNQIQLNLTDLTRRAYGTNYVETLRVQVHPNCRLRRIYFSDRLYSEEELPPEFKLYLPMQQKI
;
A
#
# COMPACT_ATOMS: atom_id res chain seq x y z
N MET A 1 -27.03 31.10 -53.40
CA MET A 1 -26.83 29.70 -52.98
C MET A 1 -25.40 29.59 -52.50
N VAL A 2 -25.18 29.53 -51.19
CA VAL A 2 -23.86 29.26 -50.61
C VAL A 2 -23.83 27.77 -50.28
N GLU A 3 -22.85 27.07 -50.83
CA GLU A 3 -22.64 25.63 -50.65
C GLU A 3 -22.61 25.27 -49.16
N ARG A 4 -23.52 24.36 -48.76
CA ARG A 4 -23.44 23.68 -47.47
C ARG A 4 -22.28 22.70 -47.55
N ILE A 5 -21.13 23.07 -47.00
CA ILE A 5 -20.04 22.13 -46.76
C ILE A 5 -20.52 21.18 -45.65
N GLY A 6 -20.84 19.94 -46.03
CA GLY A 6 -21.09 18.83 -45.12
C GLY A 6 -19.77 18.28 -44.59
N GLU A 7 -19.10 19.03 -43.72
CA GLU A 7 -17.97 18.53 -42.93
C GLU A 7 -18.49 17.97 -41.60
N ASP A 8 -17.94 16.82 -41.16
CA ASP A 8 -18.21 16.23 -39.85
C ASP A 8 -17.73 17.19 -38.74
N ILE A 9 -18.68 17.74 -37.97
CA ILE A 9 -18.39 18.66 -36.87
C ILE A 9 -17.63 17.95 -35.74
N GLU A 10 -16.53 18.54 -35.26
CA GLU A 10 -15.80 18.03 -34.11
C GLU A 10 -16.45 18.49 -32.80
N LEU A 11 -16.87 17.52 -31.98
CA LEU A 11 -17.62 17.79 -30.74
C LEU A 11 -16.69 17.85 -29.53
N ILE A 12 -16.91 18.85 -28.68
CA ILE A 12 -16.23 18.99 -27.38
C ILE A 12 -17.29 19.04 -26.28
N HIS A 13 -17.34 17.99 -25.47
CA HIS A 13 -18.18 17.88 -24.28
C HIS A 13 -17.44 18.38 -23.05
N PHE A 14 -18.01 19.40 -22.43
CA PHE A 14 -17.47 20.00 -21.22
C PHE A 14 -18.38 19.66 -20.04
N TRP A 15 -17.84 18.97 -19.03
CA TRP A 15 -18.61 18.52 -17.86
C TRP A 15 -18.18 19.27 -16.62
N SER A 16 -19.14 19.80 -15.88
CA SER A 16 -18.85 20.61 -14.69
C SER A 16 -19.93 20.50 -13.62
N THR A 17 -19.63 20.94 -12.41
CA THR A 17 -20.66 21.23 -11.39
C THR A 17 -21.24 22.63 -11.60
N PRO A 18 -22.44 22.93 -11.09
CA PRO A 18 -22.93 24.31 -11.05
C PRO A 18 -21.96 25.24 -10.29
N ARG A 19 -21.95 26.54 -10.64
CA ARG A 19 -21.11 27.59 -9.99
C ARG A 19 -19.59 27.33 -10.04
N SER A 20 -19.13 26.48 -10.96
CA SER A 20 -17.72 26.09 -11.12
C SER A 20 -16.87 26.98 -12.04
N LEU A 21 -17.44 28.06 -12.62
CA LEU A 21 -16.91 28.87 -13.75
C LEU A 21 -17.19 28.30 -15.14
N SER A 22 -18.07 27.30 -15.25
CA SER A 22 -18.42 26.70 -16.53
C SER A 22 -19.01 27.69 -17.54
N THR A 23 -19.81 28.68 -17.10
CA THR A 23 -20.32 29.75 -17.99
C THR A 23 -19.20 30.69 -18.47
N SER A 24 -18.19 30.98 -17.64
CA SER A 24 -17.02 31.76 -18.08
C SER A 24 -16.27 31.04 -19.19
N LEU A 25 -16.15 29.71 -19.11
CA LEU A 25 -15.55 28.90 -20.17
C LEU A 25 -16.43 28.82 -21.42
N LEU A 26 -17.75 28.74 -21.29
CA LEU A 26 -18.66 28.85 -22.43
C LEU A 26 -18.40 30.16 -23.19
N TYR A 27 -18.32 31.29 -22.47
CA TYR A 27 -18.09 32.61 -23.07
C TYR A 27 -16.71 32.71 -23.71
N SER A 28 -15.70 32.15 -23.07
CA SER A 28 -14.32 32.03 -23.57
C SER A 28 -14.26 31.25 -24.89
N PHE A 29 -14.86 30.05 -24.95
CA PHE A 29 -14.88 29.23 -26.16
C PHE A 29 -15.72 29.85 -27.29
N ALA A 30 -16.76 30.61 -26.95
CA ALA A 30 -17.58 31.35 -27.93
C ALA A 30 -16.83 32.49 -28.63
N GLN A 31 -15.68 32.93 -28.12
CA GLN A 31 -14.86 33.96 -28.79
C GLN A 31 -14.03 33.43 -29.95
N ARG A 32 -13.99 32.10 -30.13
CA ARG A 32 -13.25 31.51 -31.24
C ARG A 32 -14.04 31.64 -32.54
N ASP A 33 -13.34 31.94 -33.61
CA ASP A 33 -13.91 32.07 -34.95
C ASP A 33 -14.36 30.73 -35.57
N ASP A 34 -13.82 29.61 -35.07
CA ASP A 34 -14.00 28.24 -35.56
C ASP A 34 -14.98 27.39 -34.73
N MET A 35 -15.65 27.99 -33.74
CA MET A 35 -16.43 27.30 -32.72
C MET A 35 -17.88 27.81 -32.68
N GLU A 36 -18.84 26.90 -32.55
CA GLU A 36 -20.19 27.20 -32.09
C GLU A 36 -20.42 26.58 -30.71
N VAL A 37 -21.30 27.18 -29.90
CA VAL A 37 -21.47 26.80 -28.50
C VAL A 37 -22.92 26.46 -28.16
N LEU A 38 -23.10 25.47 -27.29
CA LEU A 38 -24.40 25.09 -26.72
C LEU A 38 -24.36 25.20 -25.20
N ASP A 39 -25.31 25.95 -24.64
CA ASP A 39 -25.47 26.13 -23.20
C ASP A 39 -26.47 25.09 -22.63
N GLU A 40 -25.94 24.11 -21.89
CA GLU A 40 -26.68 23.06 -21.17
C GLU A 40 -27.83 22.42 -21.96
N PRO A 41 -27.57 21.86 -23.16
CA PRO A 41 -28.61 21.33 -24.03
C PRO A 41 -29.45 20.21 -23.39
N LEU A 42 -28.90 19.50 -22.39
CA LEU A 42 -29.56 18.40 -21.68
C LEU A 42 -30.41 18.84 -20.47
N TYR A 43 -30.41 20.13 -20.13
CA TYR A 43 -31.14 20.61 -18.95
C TYR A 43 -32.67 20.40 -19.00
N PRO A 44 -33.37 20.54 -20.15
CA PRO A 44 -34.77 20.17 -20.26
C PRO A 44 -35.05 18.71 -19.93
N ASN A 45 -34.19 17.80 -20.42
CA ASN A 45 -34.30 16.37 -20.09
C ASN A 45 -34.13 16.13 -18.60
N PHE A 46 -33.14 16.77 -17.97
CA PHE A 46 -32.93 16.68 -16.54
C PHE A 46 -34.16 17.11 -15.72
N LEU A 47 -34.79 18.25 -16.04
CA LEU A 47 -35.99 18.70 -15.34
C LEU A 47 -37.22 17.81 -15.59
N ARG A 48 -37.33 17.22 -16.80
CA ARG A 48 -38.38 16.26 -17.13
C ARG A 48 -38.23 14.96 -16.33
N VAL A 49 -37.02 14.40 -16.28
CA VAL A 49 -36.73 13.10 -15.65
C VAL A 49 -36.72 13.19 -14.13
N THR A 50 -36.15 14.26 -13.57
CA THR A 50 -36.04 14.41 -12.11
C THR A 50 -37.30 14.98 -11.47
N GLY A 51 -38.17 15.64 -12.24
CA GLY A 51 -39.35 16.31 -11.70
C GLY A 51 -39.04 17.52 -10.81
N ILE A 52 -37.80 18.01 -10.81
CA ILE A 52 -37.38 19.15 -10.00
C ILE A 52 -38.11 20.41 -10.47
N GLU A 53 -38.78 21.09 -9.54
CA GLU A 53 -39.50 22.33 -9.82
C GLU A 53 -38.56 23.54 -9.95
N ARG A 54 -38.85 24.39 -10.94
CA ARG A 54 -38.15 25.66 -11.20
C ARG A 54 -39.13 26.73 -11.66
N PRO A 55 -38.89 28.02 -11.33
CA PRO A 55 -39.75 29.11 -11.78
C PRO A 55 -39.93 29.18 -13.31
N TYR A 56 -38.94 28.70 -14.06
CA TYR A 56 -38.89 28.71 -15.53
C TYR A 56 -39.11 27.33 -16.17
N ARG A 57 -39.51 26.30 -15.39
CA ARG A 57 -39.63 24.91 -15.88
C ARG A 57 -40.60 24.78 -17.05
N GLU A 58 -41.81 25.30 -16.91
CA GLU A 58 -42.87 25.19 -17.94
C GLU A 58 -42.49 25.92 -19.24
N VAL A 59 -41.87 27.10 -19.11
CA VAL A 59 -41.38 27.87 -20.26
C VAL A 59 -40.22 27.15 -20.96
N LEU A 60 -39.38 26.47 -20.19
CA LEU A 60 -38.25 25.72 -20.72
C LEU A 60 -38.69 24.45 -21.45
N LEU A 61 -39.60 23.66 -20.86
CA LEU A 61 -40.14 22.44 -21.46
C LEU A 61 -41.02 22.70 -22.70
N SER A 62 -41.64 23.89 -22.80
CA SER A 62 -42.42 24.27 -23.99
C SER A 62 -41.57 24.81 -25.14
N LYS A 63 -40.39 25.38 -24.86
CA LYS A 63 -39.51 26.00 -25.88
C LYS A 63 -38.35 25.13 -26.34
N MET A 64 -37.96 24.12 -25.56
CA MET A 64 -36.79 23.28 -25.84
C MET A 64 -37.19 21.80 -25.88
N GLU A 65 -36.51 21.01 -26.72
CA GLU A 65 -36.69 19.56 -26.75
C GLU A 65 -36.28 18.94 -25.40
N SER A 66 -37.16 18.09 -24.87
CA SER A 66 -37.04 17.50 -23.52
C SER A 66 -36.76 16.01 -23.55
N ASP A 67 -36.83 15.35 -24.71
CA ASP A 67 -36.30 14.00 -24.91
C ASP A 67 -34.78 14.06 -25.11
N GLY A 68 -34.04 13.65 -24.08
CA GLY A 68 -32.59 13.70 -24.08
C GLY A 68 -31.92 12.94 -25.24
N ASN A 69 -32.50 11.85 -25.72
CA ASN A 69 -31.91 11.11 -26.84
C ASN A 69 -32.13 11.81 -28.19
N LYS A 70 -33.24 12.54 -28.34
CA LYS A 70 -33.43 13.45 -29.49
C LYS A 70 -32.48 14.63 -29.42
N VAL A 71 -32.32 15.26 -28.25
CA VAL A 71 -31.34 16.33 -28.05
C VAL A 71 -29.94 15.87 -28.47
N VAL A 72 -29.51 14.68 -28.04
CA VAL A 72 -28.19 14.13 -28.41
C VAL A 72 -28.07 13.96 -29.94
N LYS A 73 -29.08 13.37 -30.60
CA LYS A 73 -29.00 13.06 -32.04
C LYS A 73 -29.18 14.27 -32.94
N GLU A 74 -30.14 15.14 -32.63
CA GLU A 74 -30.59 16.19 -33.54
C GLU A 74 -29.95 17.55 -33.23
N ILE A 75 -29.62 17.83 -31.97
CA ILE A 75 -29.06 19.12 -31.54
C ILE A 75 -27.55 18.99 -31.34
N ILE A 76 -27.11 18.06 -30.49
CA ILE A 76 -25.69 17.89 -30.17
C ILE A 76 -24.94 17.32 -31.37
N PHE A 77 -25.44 16.26 -31.99
CA PHE A 77 -24.83 15.62 -33.17
C PHE A 77 -25.36 16.14 -34.51
N GLY A 78 -26.29 17.10 -34.48
CA GLY A 78 -26.86 17.70 -35.69
C GLY A 78 -25.84 18.46 -36.53
N PRO A 79 -26.22 18.89 -37.75
CA PRO A 79 -25.33 19.69 -38.61
C PRO A 79 -24.95 21.00 -37.92
N GLY A 80 -23.72 21.47 -38.12
CA GLY A 80 -23.24 22.76 -37.59
C GLY A 80 -22.71 23.68 -38.68
N GLN A 81 -22.44 24.94 -38.31
CA GLN A 81 -21.94 25.96 -39.24
C GLN A 81 -20.43 26.21 -39.07
N LYS A 82 -19.85 25.67 -38.00
CA LYS A 82 -18.45 25.84 -37.61
C LYS A 82 -17.77 24.48 -37.50
N LYS A 83 -16.43 24.48 -37.53
CA LYS A 83 -15.62 23.27 -37.46
C LYS A 83 -15.79 22.53 -36.14
N TYR A 84 -15.88 23.27 -35.03
CA TYR A 84 -16.02 22.71 -33.69
C TYR A 84 -17.34 23.13 -33.05
N ARG A 85 -17.91 22.25 -32.23
CA ARG A 85 -19.05 22.54 -31.35
C ARG A 85 -18.71 22.24 -29.90
N PHE A 86 -18.80 23.26 -29.06
CA PHE A 86 -18.57 23.17 -27.61
C PHE A 86 -19.90 23.06 -26.86
N CYS A 87 -20.10 21.93 -26.18
CA CYS A 87 -21.29 21.68 -25.38
C CYS A 87 -20.96 21.82 -23.89
N LYS A 88 -21.43 22.90 -23.25
CA LYS A 88 -21.35 23.05 -21.80
C LYS A 88 -22.45 22.21 -21.16
N ASN A 89 -22.06 21.16 -20.44
CA ASN A 89 -22.97 20.29 -19.70
C ASN A 89 -22.73 20.39 -18.19
N MET A 90 -23.81 20.30 -17.40
CA MET A 90 -23.69 19.98 -15.99
C MET A 90 -23.64 18.47 -15.80
N ALA A 91 -22.78 17.99 -14.91
CA ALA A 91 -22.63 16.57 -14.67
C ALA A 91 -23.93 15.89 -14.18
N SER A 92 -24.74 16.61 -13.40
CA SER A 92 -26.05 16.15 -12.92
C SER A 92 -27.06 15.94 -14.04
N GLN A 93 -26.88 16.58 -15.21
CA GLN A 93 -27.78 16.44 -16.36
C GLN A 93 -27.54 15.15 -17.16
N TRP A 94 -26.46 14.42 -16.88
CA TRP A 94 -26.27 13.09 -17.44
C TRP A 94 -27.12 12.06 -16.66
N THR A 95 -28.36 11.91 -17.10
CA THR A 95 -29.37 11.04 -16.50
C THR A 95 -29.33 9.62 -17.09
N LEU A 96 -29.85 8.63 -16.36
CA LEU A 96 -29.80 7.20 -16.72
C LEU A 96 -30.56 6.84 -18.01
N ASP A 97 -31.49 7.69 -18.46
CA ASP A 97 -32.27 7.50 -19.68
C ASP A 97 -31.52 7.92 -20.97
N LEU A 98 -30.35 8.55 -20.84
CA LEU A 98 -29.51 8.92 -21.97
C LEU A 98 -28.69 7.72 -22.48
N THR A 99 -28.64 7.58 -23.80
CA THR A 99 -27.80 6.56 -24.44
C THR A 99 -26.30 6.83 -24.21
N ASN A 100 -25.52 5.74 -24.13
CA ASN A 100 -24.05 5.80 -23.98
C ASN A 100 -23.32 6.41 -25.19
N GLU A 101 -24.03 6.72 -26.28
CA GLU A 101 -23.48 7.35 -27.48
C GLU A 101 -22.83 8.71 -27.19
N LEU A 102 -23.40 9.47 -26.24
CA LEU A 102 -22.86 10.75 -25.79
C LEU A 102 -21.45 10.63 -25.20
N MET A 103 -21.11 9.49 -24.58
CA MET A 103 -19.77 9.26 -23.99
C MET A 103 -18.75 8.75 -25.02
N LYS A 104 -19.22 8.19 -26.14
CA LYS A 104 -18.34 7.59 -27.16
C LYS A 104 -17.85 8.61 -28.19
N LYS A 105 -18.74 9.52 -28.60
CA LYS A 105 -18.52 10.49 -29.68
C LYS A 105 -18.05 11.84 -29.12
N GLY A 106 -17.00 12.40 -29.72
CA GLY A 106 -16.45 13.70 -29.33
C GLY A 106 -15.28 13.60 -28.34
N LYS A 107 -14.72 14.77 -28.04
CA LYS A 107 -13.66 15.00 -27.04
C LYS A 107 -14.32 15.43 -25.74
N HIS A 108 -13.82 14.96 -24.60
CA HIS A 108 -14.42 15.23 -23.29
C HIS A 108 -13.41 15.94 -22.38
N CYS A 109 -13.88 16.89 -21.60
CA CYS A 109 -13.08 17.56 -20.57
C CYS A 109 -13.95 17.83 -19.33
N ILE A 110 -13.28 17.94 -18.18
CA ILE A 110 -13.94 18.11 -16.88
C ILE A 110 -13.42 19.38 -16.20
N LEU A 111 -14.32 20.19 -15.66
CA LEU A 111 -13.99 21.29 -14.77
C LEU A 111 -14.44 21.00 -13.35
N ILE A 112 -13.49 21.08 -12.44
CA ILE A 112 -13.73 20.99 -11.01
C ILE A 112 -13.50 22.35 -10.36
N ARG A 113 -14.26 22.62 -9.31
CA ARG A 113 -14.02 23.73 -8.40
C ARG A 113 -14.20 23.23 -6.97
N ASN A 114 -13.51 23.84 -6.02
CA ASN A 114 -13.60 23.42 -4.63
C ASN A 114 -15.04 23.61 -4.11
N PRO A 115 -15.66 22.57 -3.48
CA PRO A 115 -16.97 22.72 -2.85
C PRO A 115 -17.06 23.88 -1.85
N LEU A 116 -15.95 24.27 -1.21
CA LEU A 116 -15.88 25.45 -0.33
C LEU A 116 -16.30 26.75 -1.03
N ASP A 117 -15.98 26.90 -2.31
CA ASP A 117 -16.31 28.08 -3.10
C ASP A 117 -17.66 27.93 -3.83
N VAL A 118 -18.03 26.70 -4.18
CA VAL A 118 -19.25 26.38 -4.92
C VAL A 118 -20.50 26.45 -4.03
N LEU A 119 -20.45 25.87 -2.83
CA LEU A 119 -21.62 25.69 -1.98
C LEU A 119 -22.27 27.03 -1.57
N PRO A 120 -21.54 28.03 -1.02
CA PRO A 120 -22.15 29.30 -0.65
C PRO A 120 -22.74 30.02 -1.86
N SER A 121 -22.07 29.93 -3.02
CA SER A 121 -22.54 30.59 -4.23
C SER A 121 -23.75 29.91 -4.88
N PHE A 122 -23.94 28.61 -4.65
CA PHE A 122 -25.13 27.90 -5.09
C PHE A 122 -26.33 28.24 -4.19
N ASP A 123 -26.10 28.28 -2.87
CA ASP A 123 -27.10 28.58 -1.84
C ASP A 123 -27.75 29.97 -2.01
N GLU A 124 -27.01 30.94 -2.57
CA GLU A 124 -27.55 32.26 -2.95
C GLU A 124 -28.65 32.20 -4.02
N VAL A 125 -28.66 31.15 -4.85
CA VAL A 125 -29.61 30.99 -5.97
C VAL A 125 -30.71 30.01 -5.60
N LEU A 126 -30.33 28.84 -5.06
CA LEU A 126 -31.24 27.76 -4.69
C LEU A 126 -30.69 26.95 -3.51
N PRO A 127 -31.56 26.35 -2.67
CA PRO A 127 -31.12 25.42 -1.63
C PRO A 127 -30.30 24.26 -2.24
N PRO A 128 -29.06 24.02 -1.78
CA PRO A 128 -28.20 23.00 -2.36
C PRO A 128 -28.63 21.60 -1.92
N SER A 129 -28.58 20.66 -2.87
CA SER A 129 -28.68 19.23 -2.59
C SER A 129 -27.47 18.50 -3.17
N PHE A 130 -27.07 17.39 -2.54
CA PHE A 130 -25.91 16.61 -2.99
C PHE A 130 -26.04 16.14 -4.45
N MET A 131 -27.27 15.79 -4.88
CA MET A 131 -27.55 15.36 -6.24
C MET A 131 -27.37 16.49 -7.26
N GLU A 132 -27.85 17.70 -6.97
CA GLU A 132 -27.80 18.83 -7.89
C GLU A 132 -26.38 19.41 -8.04
N LEU A 133 -25.56 19.32 -6.99
CA LEU A 133 -24.16 19.72 -7.03
C LEU A 133 -23.34 18.87 -8.01
N GLY A 134 -23.74 17.62 -8.27
CA GLY A 134 -23.21 16.81 -9.38
C GLY A 134 -21.76 16.31 -9.20
N TYR A 135 -21.15 16.41 -8.03
CA TYR A 135 -19.78 15.92 -7.80
C TYR A 135 -19.65 14.40 -7.97
N ALA A 136 -20.63 13.64 -7.48
CA ALA A 136 -20.68 12.19 -7.71
C ALA A 136 -20.84 11.88 -9.21
N SER A 137 -21.69 12.64 -9.91
CA SER A 137 -21.89 12.48 -11.35
C SER A 137 -20.61 12.78 -12.14
N LEU A 138 -19.82 13.79 -11.76
CA LEU A 138 -18.51 14.07 -12.38
C LEU A 138 -17.56 12.87 -12.24
N VAL A 139 -17.49 12.25 -11.07
CA VAL A 139 -16.68 11.05 -10.84
C VAL A 139 -17.17 9.86 -11.67
N SER A 140 -18.48 9.69 -11.80
CA SER A 140 -19.07 8.66 -12.67
C SER A 140 -18.70 8.88 -14.14
N ILE A 141 -18.78 10.11 -14.63
CA ILE A 141 -18.40 10.48 -16.01
C ILE A 141 -16.89 10.23 -16.23
N TYR A 142 -16.05 10.68 -15.30
CA TYR A 142 -14.60 10.46 -15.37
C TYR A 142 -14.26 8.96 -15.43
N SER A 143 -14.84 8.16 -14.52
CA SER A 143 -14.64 6.72 -14.49
C SER A 143 -15.08 6.07 -15.80
N LYS A 144 -16.23 6.50 -16.35
CA LYS A 144 -16.76 5.94 -17.59
C LYS A 144 -15.89 6.21 -18.81
N LEU A 145 -15.31 7.42 -18.89
CA LEU A 145 -14.39 7.79 -19.98
C LEU A 145 -13.05 7.05 -19.85
N CYS A 146 -12.55 6.88 -18.62
CA CYS A 146 -11.36 6.09 -18.34
C CYS A 146 -11.52 4.61 -18.74
N GLU A 147 -12.69 3.98 -18.48
CA GLU A 147 -13.00 2.61 -18.93
C GLU A 147 -12.90 2.45 -20.44
N GLN A 148 -13.20 3.50 -21.20
CA GLN A 148 -13.11 3.52 -22.66
C GLN A 148 -11.70 3.82 -23.18
N GLY A 149 -10.70 3.90 -22.28
CA GLY A 149 -9.31 4.21 -22.63
C GLY A 149 -9.04 5.70 -22.90
N LYS A 150 -10.01 6.59 -22.64
CA LYS A 150 -9.90 8.03 -22.85
C LYS A 150 -9.93 8.76 -21.50
N SER A 151 -8.78 9.00 -20.88
CA SER A 151 -8.73 9.84 -19.68
C SER A 151 -8.95 11.31 -20.08
N PRO A 152 -10.06 11.97 -19.67
CA PRO A 152 -10.34 13.34 -20.07
C PRO A 152 -9.42 14.31 -19.31
N PRO A 153 -8.96 15.41 -19.93
CA PRO A 153 -8.31 16.49 -19.20
C PRO A 153 -9.23 17.06 -18.12
N ILE A 154 -8.67 17.28 -16.93
CA ILE A 154 -9.35 17.88 -15.78
C ILE A 154 -8.73 19.25 -15.50
N ILE A 155 -9.58 20.27 -15.41
CA ILE A 155 -9.23 21.66 -15.15
C ILE A 155 -9.67 22.01 -13.73
N ASP A 156 -8.77 22.61 -12.94
CA ASP A 156 -9.13 23.21 -11.64
C ASP A 156 -9.51 24.68 -11.86
N GLY A 157 -10.73 25.07 -11.48
CA GLY A 157 -11.23 26.43 -11.58
C GLY A 157 -10.35 27.45 -10.85
N ALA A 158 -9.68 27.06 -9.76
CA ALA A 158 -8.76 27.94 -9.06
C ALA A 158 -7.48 28.24 -9.87
N LEU A 159 -7.02 27.29 -10.69
CA LEU A 159 -5.91 27.53 -11.62
C LEU A 159 -6.36 28.42 -12.77
N LEU A 160 -7.57 28.20 -13.28
CA LEU A 160 -8.14 29.02 -14.34
C LEU A 160 -8.31 30.49 -13.95
N GLU A 161 -8.70 30.81 -12.71
CA GLU A 161 -8.79 32.20 -12.22
C GLU A 161 -7.40 32.83 -11.97
N LYS A 162 -6.40 32.01 -11.60
CA LYS A 162 -5.04 32.48 -11.28
C LYS A 162 -4.17 32.70 -12.52
N ASP A 163 -4.25 31.77 -13.48
CA ASP A 163 -3.52 31.80 -14.75
C ASP A 163 -4.44 31.32 -15.89
N PRO A 164 -5.34 32.20 -16.38
CA PRO A 164 -6.30 31.82 -17.42
C PRO A 164 -5.62 31.42 -18.72
N GLU A 165 -4.57 32.12 -19.13
CA GLU A 165 -3.87 31.85 -20.39
C GLU A 165 -3.12 30.52 -20.35
N GLY A 166 -2.31 30.27 -19.31
CA GLY A 166 -1.60 28.99 -19.17
C GLY A 166 -2.56 27.80 -19.10
N THR A 167 -3.65 27.95 -18.34
CA THR A 167 -4.67 26.90 -18.21
C THR A 167 -5.39 26.61 -19.53
N LEU A 168 -5.81 27.66 -20.26
CA LEU A 168 -6.49 27.49 -21.54
C LEU A 168 -5.59 26.96 -22.65
N ARG A 169 -4.31 27.35 -22.67
CA ARG A 169 -3.31 26.77 -23.59
C ARG A 169 -3.15 25.28 -23.38
N GLY A 170 -2.95 24.85 -22.13
CA GLY A 170 -2.83 23.43 -21.77
C GLY A 170 -4.11 22.64 -22.11
N LEU A 171 -5.29 23.22 -21.86
CA LEU A 171 -6.55 22.59 -22.26
C LEU A 171 -6.69 22.44 -23.78
N CYS A 172 -6.36 23.48 -24.54
CA CYS A 172 -6.41 23.42 -26.01
C CYS A 172 -5.46 22.35 -26.56
N GLU A 173 -4.26 22.24 -25.99
CA GLU A 173 -3.29 21.18 -26.32
C GLU A 173 -3.83 19.79 -26.01
N ASP A 174 -4.38 19.56 -24.81
CA ASP A 174 -4.99 18.27 -24.43
C ASP A 174 -6.20 17.90 -25.31
N LEU A 175 -6.94 18.89 -25.82
CA LEU A 175 -8.05 18.71 -26.76
C LEU A 175 -7.59 18.65 -28.23
N GLY A 176 -6.31 18.88 -28.53
CA GLY A 176 -5.78 18.92 -29.88
C GLY A 176 -6.40 20.02 -30.75
N ILE A 177 -6.66 21.20 -30.19
CA ILE A 177 -7.16 22.39 -30.91
C ILE A 177 -6.19 23.58 -30.72
N PRO A 178 -6.11 24.53 -31.67
CA PRO A 178 -5.21 25.68 -31.52
C PRO A 178 -5.76 26.66 -30.49
N PHE A 179 -4.91 27.18 -29.60
CA PHE A 179 -5.28 28.25 -28.68
C PHE A 179 -5.47 29.59 -29.43
N GLN A 180 -6.51 30.35 -29.07
CA GLN A 180 -6.76 31.69 -29.61
C GLN A 180 -6.81 32.72 -28.47
N ALA A 181 -6.06 33.82 -28.57
CA ALA A 181 -6.00 34.85 -27.52
C ALA A 181 -7.37 35.52 -27.26
N ALA A 182 -8.26 35.53 -28.24
CA ALA A 182 -9.65 36.01 -28.11
C ALA A 182 -10.40 35.29 -26.98
N MET A 183 -10.03 34.04 -26.64
CA MET A 183 -10.64 33.27 -25.55
C MET A 183 -10.51 33.93 -24.16
N LEU A 184 -9.61 34.90 -23.99
CA LEU A 184 -9.33 35.51 -22.68
C LEU A 184 -10.29 36.64 -22.30
N LYS A 185 -11.02 37.21 -23.26
CA LYS A 185 -11.87 38.38 -23.04
C LYS A 185 -13.18 38.29 -23.83
N TRP A 186 -14.27 38.79 -23.25
CA TRP A 186 -15.58 38.87 -23.91
C TRP A 186 -16.28 40.18 -23.54
N GLU A 187 -17.32 40.53 -24.30
CA GLU A 187 -18.16 41.68 -23.97
C GLU A 187 -19.09 41.36 -22.81
N ALA A 188 -19.32 42.35 -21.93
CA ALA A 188 -20.31 42.25 -20.86
C ALA A 188 -21.74 42.16 -21.43
N GLY A 189 -22.68 41.67 -20.62
CA GLY A 189 -24.10 41.55 -20.96
C GLY A 189 -24.52 40.16 -21.46
N PRO A 190 -25.84 39.93 -21.60
CA PRO A 190 -26.41 38.67 -22.04
C PRO A 190 -25.96 38.30 -23.46
N LYS A 191 -25.90 37.00 -23.73
CA LYS A 191 -25.48 36.46 -25.02
C LYS A 191 -26.64 35.74 -25.71
N PRO A 192 -26.70 35.72 -27.05
CA PRO A 192 -27.80 35.08 -27.79
C PRO A 192 -27.85 33.57 -27.59
N PHE A 193 -26.73 32.95 -27.16
CA PHE A 193 -26.63 31.54 -26.85
C PHE A 193 -26.85 31.20 -25.36
N ASP A 194 -27.17 32.20 -24.52
CA ASP A 194 -27.52 31.97 -23.11
C ASP A 194 -28.86 31.21 -23.02
N GLY A 195 -28.93 30.20 -22.15
CA GLY A 195 -30.19 29.51 -21.87
C GLY A 195 -31.25 30.39 -21.20
N ILE A 196 -32.51 29.96 -21.23
CA ILE A 196 -33.66 30.69 -20.63
C ILE A 196 -33.47 30.97 -19.13
N TRP A 197 -32.68 30.13 -18.44
CA TRP A 197 -32.33 30.25 -17.03
C TRP A 197 -31.31 31.35 -16.72
N ALA A 198 -30.68 31.98 -17.72
CA ALA A 198 -29.61 32.96 -17.52
C ALA A 198 -30.02 34.14 -16.63
N THR A 199 -31.28 34.56 -16.66
CA THR A 199 -31.82 35.62 -15.80
C THR A 199 -31.73 35.30 -14.30
N TYR A 200 -31.67 34.02 -13.94
CA TYR A 200 -31.54 33.54 -12.57
C TYR A 200 -30.08 33.26 -12.17
N TRP A 201 -29.26 32.77 -13.11
CA TRP A 201 -27.92 32.26 -12.79
C TRP A 201 -26.75 33.18 -13.19
N TYR A 202 -26.91 34.01 -14.23
CA TYR A 202 -25.79 34.64 -14.96
C TYR A 202 -25.55 36.12 -14.62
N LYS A 203 -26.21 36.63 -13.58
CA LYS A 203 -26.06 38.02 -13.12
C LYS A 203 -24.59 38.44 -12.90
N THR A 204 -23.73 37.54 -12.41
CA THR A 204 -22.30 37.84 -12.19
C THR A 204 -21.53 37.85 -13.51
N ILE A 205 -21.68 36.84 -14.36
CA ILE A 205 -20.91 36.74 -15.62
C ILE A 205 -21.30 37.84 -16.60
N HIS A 206 -22.57 38.27 -16.62
CA HIS A 206 -23.02 39.41 -17.44
C HIS A 206 -22.33 40.73 -17.08
N LYS A 207 -21.65 40.84 -15.94
CA LYS A 207 -20.84 42.02 -15.58
C LYS A 207 -19.35 41.85 -15.88
N SER A 208 -18.92 40.63 -16.16
CA SER A 208 -17.51 40.31 -16.42
C SER A 208 -17.14 40.54 -17.88
N THR A 209 -15.84 40.75 -18.13
CA THR A 209 -15.27 40.85 -19.48
C THR A 209 -14.12 39.85 -19.71
N GLY A 210 -13.95 38.89 -18.79
CA GLY A 210 -12.84 37.94 -18.77
C GLY A 210 -12.83 37.17 -17.44
N PHE A 211 -11.76 36.40 -17.21
CA PHE A 211 -11.55 35.69 -15.95
C PHE A 211 -11.08 36.66 -14.86
N GLU A 212 -11.80 36.69 -13.73
CA GLU A 212 -11.46 37.52 -12.58
C GLU A 212 -10.56 36.76 -11.62
N SER A 213 -9.60 37.46 -11.00
CA SER A 213 -8.78 36.87 -9.94
C SER A 213 -9.62 36.56 -8.70
N PRO A 214 -9.31 35.47 -7.97
CA PRO A 214 -10.06 35.12 -6.79
C PRO A 214 -9.91 36.22 -5.71
N ARG A 215 -10.93 36.34 -4.84
CA ARG A 215 -10.87 37.27 -3.71
C ARG A 215 -9.64 36.99 -2.85
N LYS A 216 -8.96 38.05 -2.40
CA LYS A 216 -7.78 37.93 -1.53
C LYS A 216 -8.09 37.19 -0.21
N TYR A 217 -9.29 37.39 0.33
CA TYR A 217 -9.77 36.71 1.53
C TYR A 217 -11.14 36.06 1.24
N PRO A 218 -11.33 34.77 1.58
CA PRO A 218 -12.62 34.10 1.43
C PRO A 218 -13.63 34.64 2.45
N LEU A 219 -14.92 34.48 2.14
CA LEU A 219 -15.98 34.71 3.12
C LEU A 219 -16.07 33.56 4.12
N PRO A 220 -16.64 33.78 5.33
CA PRO A 220 -16.93 32.70 6.26
C PRO A 220 -17.81 31.62 5.62
N PHE A 221 -17.43 30.36 5.78
CA PHE A 221 -18.22 29.24 5.26
C PHE A 221 -19.47 29.01 6.15
N PRO A 222 -20.69 28.96 5.58
CA PRO A 222 -21.91 28.76 6.36
C PRO A 222 -21.93 27.38 7.08
N PRO A 223 -22.08 27.32 8.42
CA PRO A 223 -22.09 26.04 9.14
C PRO A 223 -23.19 25.08 8.70
N THR A 224 -24.32 25.61 8.20
CA THR A 224 -25.45 24.83 7.67
C THR A 224 -25.07 23.97 6.46
N LEU A 225 -24.02 24.35 5.71
CA LEU A 225 -23.57 23.66 4.50
C LEU A 225 -22.47 22.62 4.77
N TYR A 226 -22.03 22.46 6.02
CA TYR A 226 -20.88 21.62 6.36
C TYR A 226 -21.12 20.13 6.04
N ASN A 227 -22.33 19.62 6.31
CA ASN A 227 -22.70 18.24 5.98
C ASN A 227 -22.66 17.97 4.46
N LEU A 228 -23.00 18.97 3.64
CA LEU A 228 -22.90 18.85 2.18
C LEU A 228 -21.45 18.95 1.70
N LEU A 229 -20.65 19.81 2.35
CA LEU A 229 -19.22 19.92 2.10
C LEU A 229 -18.50 18.58 2.31
N GLU A 230 -18.77 17.92 3.44
CA GLU A 230 -18.20 16.59 3.75
C GLU A 230 -18.58 15.53 2.72
N GLN A 231 -19.82 15.57 2.20
CA GLN A 231 -20.26 14.66 1.14
C GLN A 231 -19.55 14.94 -0.20
N CYS A 232 -19.28 16.21 -0.54
CA CYS A 232 -18.71 16.59 -1.83
C CYS A 232 -17.18 16.46 -1.90
N LEU A 233 -16.49 16.72 -0.80
CA LEU A 233 -15.02 16.77 -0.73
C LEU A 233 -14.32 15.50 -1.24
N PRO A 234 -14.75 14.27 -0.90
CA PRO A 234 -14.11 13.05 -1.40
C PRO A 234 -14.08 12.97 -2.93
N PHE A 235 -15.19 13.29 -3.58
CA PHE A 235 -15.32 13.26 -5.05
C PHE A 235 -14.45 14.34 -5.70
N TYR A 236 -14.47 15.56 -5.15
CA TYR A 236 -13.60 16.64 -5.61
C TYR A 236 -12.11 16.28 -5.48
N ASN A 237 -11.69 15.77 -4.31
CA ASN A 237 -10.30 15.41 -4.05
C ASN A 237 -9.82 14.26 -4.96
N MET A 238 -10.70 13.31 -5.27
CA MET A 238 -10.42 12.23 -6.22
C MET A 238 -10.15 12.78 -7.62
N LEU A 239 -10.95 13.73 -8.11
CA LEU A 239 -10.71 14.34 -9.43
C LEU A 239 -9.49 15.27 -9.40
N LYS A 240 -9.29 15.99 -8.29
CA LYS A 240 -8.16 16.91 -8.12
C LYS A 240 -6.80 16.21 -8.22
N SER A 241 -6.68 14.98 -7.75
CA SER A 241 -5.43 14.20 -7.86
C SER A 241 -5.05 13.87 -9.30
N HIS A 242 -5.99 13.97 -10.25
CA HIS A 242 -5.80 13.72 -11.68
C HIS A 242 -5.60 15.01 -12.51
N VAL A 243 -5.62 16.19 -11.89
CA VAL A 243 -5.33 17.46 -12.59
C VAL A 243 -3.87 17.49 -13.01
N LYS A 244 -3.61 17.62 -14.32
CA LYS A 244 -2.25 17.82 -14.85
C LYS A 244 -1.74 19.19 -14.42
N ARG A 245 -0.57 19.25 -13.79
CA ARG A 245 0.12 20.51 -13.47
C ARG A 245 0.90 20.98 -14.70
N SER A 246 0.20 21.48 -15.72
CA SER A 246 0.85 22.08 -16.89
C SER A 246 1.43 23.44 -16.48
N GLY A 247 2.74 23.66 -16.66
CA GLY A 247 3.37 24.98 -16.54
C GLY A 247 4.37 25.20 -15.39
N VAL A 248 4.55 24.24 -14.48
CA VAL A 248 5.74 24.21 -13.61
C VAL A 248 6.59 23.06 -14.10
N ILE A 249 7.87 23.31 -14.42
CA ILE A 249 8.87 22.24 -14.52
C ILE A 249 8.84 21.54 -13.18
N SER A 250 8.03 20.49 -13.10
CA SER A 250 7.89 19.63 -11.96
C SER A 250 9.19 18.85 -11.91
N LEU A 251 10.21 19.44 -11.28
CA LEU A 251 11.27 18.69 -10.63
C LEU A 251 10.60 17.87 -9.52
N GLN A 252 9.80 16.87 -9.91
CA GLN A 252 9.35 15.85 -9.00
C GLN A 252 10.62 15.07 -8.67
N PRO A 253 11.12 15.15 -7.42
CA PRO A 253 12.33 14.44 -7.07
C PRO A 253 12.09 12.95 -7.31
N SER A 254 12.96 12.32 -8.09
CA SER A 254 12.87 10.89 -8.36
C SER A 254 13.04 10.12 -7.06
N LEU A 255 12.17 9.13 -6.81
CA LEU A 255 12.35 8.23 -5.66
C LEU A 255 13.67 7.46 -5.82
N PRO A 256 14.45 7.27 -4.73
CA PRO A 256 15.67 6.47 -4.78
C PRO A 256 15.43 5.02 -5.26
N VAL A 257 14.22 4.50 -5.02
CA VAL A 257 13.77 3.19 -5.50
C VAL A 257 12.40 3.38 -6.18
N PRO A 258 12.30 3.25 -7.52
CA PRO A 258 11.05 3.46 -8.25
C PRO A 258 9.88 2.58 -7.79
N ALA A 259 10.16 1.35 -7.34
CA ALA A 259 9.14 0.45 -6.80
C ALA A 259 8.41 0.99 -5.56
N ASN A 260 8.94 2.03 -4.91
CA ASN A 260 8.32 2.65 -3.74
C ASN A 260 7.20 3.65 -4.08
N GLU A 261 6.93 3.92 -5.36
CA GLU A 261 5.89 4.88 -5.79
C GLU A 261 4.47 4.39 -5.42
N LYS A 262 4.19 3.11 -5.65
CA LYS A 262 2.86 2.50 -5.46
C LYS A 262 2.79 1.61 -4.23
N LEU A 263 3.36 2.05 -3.11
CA LEU A 263 3.32 1.31 -1.86
C LEU A 263 1.98 1.43 -1.16
N LEU A 264 1.64 0.37 -0.43
CA LEU A 264 0.57 0.36 0.56
C LEU A 264 1.16 0.56 1.96
N VAL A 265 0.56 1.44 2.75
CA VAL A 265 1.01 1.82 4.10
C VAL A 265 -0.14 1.59 5.06
N TRP A 266 0.13 1.01 6.23
CA TRP A 266 -0.86 0.89 7.29
C TRP A 266 -0.87 2.16 8.15
N VAL A 267 -2.04 2.76 8.39
CA VAL A 267 -2.23 3.90 9.27
C VAL A 267 -3.51 3.72 10.08
N GLY A 268 -3.39 3.71 11.41
CA GLY A 268 -4.53 3.47 12.31
C GLY A 268 -5.05 2.05 12.16
N ASP A 269 -6.20 1.89 11.52
CA ASP A 269 -6.92 0.62 11.36
C ASP A 269 -6.98 0.12 9.91
N GLU A 270 -6.40 0.85 8.97
CA GLU A 270 -6.53 0.58 7.53
C GLU A 270 -5.20 0.57 6.78
N ILE A 271 -5.22 -0.07 5.62
CA ILE A 271 -4.12 -0.05 4.66
C ILE A 271 -4.51 0.85 3.48
N VAL A 272 -3.68 1.85 3.19
CA VAL A 272 -3.95 2.88 2.19
C VAL A 272 -2.76 3.05 1.23
N PRO A 273 -2.98 3.57 0.01
CA PRO A 273 -1.88 3.97 -0.86
C PRO A 273 -0.95 4.99 -0.19
N ARG A 274 0.35 4.98 -0.54
CA ARG A 274 1.39 5.88 0.00
C ARG A 274 0.96 7.34 0.06
N GLU A 275 0.42 7.87 -1.03
CA GLU A 275 -0.02 9.27 -1.14
C GLU A 275 -1.26 9.60 -0.27
N SER A 276 -1.99 8.57 0.15
CA SER A 276 -3.16 8.67 1.03
C SER A 276 -2.81 8.44 2.50
N ALA A 277 -1.57 8.05 2.83
CA ALA A 277 -1.14 7.76 4.20
C ALA A 277 -0.93 9.06 4.99
N LYS A 278 -1.86 9.38 5.89
CA LYS A 278 -1.86 10.63 6.67
C LYS A 278 -2.43 10.40 8.06
N VAL A 279 -1.91 11.14 9.04
CA VAL A 279 -2.48 11.23 10.38
C VAL A 279 -3.22 12.55 10.55
N PRO A 280 -4.24 12.63 11.42
CA PRO A 280 -4.88 13.89 11.75
C PRO A 280 -3.87 14.91 12.26
N VAL A 281 -4.08 16.19 11.97
CA VAL A 281 -3.27 17.30 12.55
C VAL A 281 -3.35 17.33 14.09
N LEU A 282 -4.41 16.74 14.64
CA LEU A 282 -4.61 16.57 16.07
C LEU A 282 -3.91 15.35 16.66
N ASP A 283 -3.20 14.54 15.88
CA ASP A 283 -2.37 13.47 16.41
C ASP A 283 -1.19 14.03 17.23
N SER A 284 -0.94 13.41 18.38
CA SER A 284 0.16 13.74 19.29
C SER A 284 1.52 13.85 18.61
N VAL A 285 1.78 13.04 17.57
CA VAL A 285 3.06 13.07 16.87
C VAL A 285 3.28 14.38 16.11
N VAL A 286 2.21 15.02 15.63
CA VAL A 286 2.29 16.25 14.80
C VAL A 286 2.58 17.46 15.67
N GLN A 287 1.92 17.58 16.82
CA GLN A 287 2.05 18.76 17.68
C GLN A 287 3.26 18.72 18.60
N GLY A 288 3.70 17.53 19.03
CA GLY A 288 4.75 17.41 20.05
C GLY A 288 5.69 16.22 19.88
N GLY A 289 5.66 15.51 18.75
CA GLY A 289 6.53 14.35 18.53
C GLY A 289 6.30 13.17 19.48
N ASP A 290 5.13 13.13 20.14
CA ASP A 290 4.76 12.17 21.18
C ASP A 290 4.35 10.81 20.55
N ALA A 291 5.39 10.05 20.19
CA ALA A 291 5.33 8.73 19.58
C ALA A 291 6.62 7.93 19.87
N VAL A 292 6.49 6.61 19.83
CA VAL A 292 7.60 5.65 19.85
C VAL A 292 7.71 4.94 18.50
N TRP A 293 8.89 4.45 18.14
CA TRP A 293 9.09 3.78 16.85
C TRP A 293 10.09 2.64 16.91
N GLU A 294 10.14 1.85 15.84
CA GLU A 294 11.13 0.81 15.62
C GLU A 294 11.53 0.75 14.14
N GLY A 295 12.80 0.38 13.90
CA GLY A 295 13.30 0.05 12.57
C GLY A 295 13.42 -1.46 12.44
N LEU A 296 12.61 -2.08 11.58
CA LEU A 296 12.62 -3.52 11.35
C LEU A 296 13.22 -3.84 9.99
N ARG A 297 13.80 -5.04 9.87
CA ARG A 297 14.45 -5.49 8.65
C ARG A 297 13.94 -6.87 8.21
N VAL A 298 13.69 -6.98 6.92
CA VAL A 298 13.18 -8.20 6.29
C VAL A 298 14.28 -8.91 5.52
N TYR A 299 14.47 -10.19 5.83
CA TYR A 299 15.34 -11.10 5.09
C TYR A 299 14.60 -12.39 4.77
N ASN A 300 14.50 -12.73 3.48
CA ASN A 300 13.92 -13.99 2.99
C ASN A 300 12.58 -14.39 3.65
N GLY A 301 11.65 -13.44 3.80
CA GLY A 301 10.33 -13.64 4.37
C GLY A 301 10.30 -13.72 5.90
N LYS A 302 11.40 -13.35 6.55
CA LYS A 302 11.53 -13.26 8.01
C LYS A 302 11.84 -11.84 8.44
N ILE A 303 11.30 -11.40 9.57
CA ILE A 303 11.72 -10.16 10.23
C ILE A 303 12.77 -10.51 11.27
N PHE A 304 13.98 -9.98 11.10
CA PHE A 304 15.08 -10.23 12.03
C PHE A 304 14.78 -9.59 13.39
N LYS A 305 14.95 -10.36 14.48
CA LYS A 305 14.79 -9.88 15.87
C LYS A 305 13.45 -9.19 16.19
N LEU A 306 12.36 -9.61 15.53
CA LEU A 306 11.05 -8.96 15.69
C LEU A 306 10.57 -8.90 17.15
N GLU A 307 10.72 -9.98 17.91
CA GLU A 307 10.20 -10.00 19.28
C GLU A 307 10.95 -9.02 20.18
N GLU A 308 12.28 -8.92 20.01
CA GLU A 308 13.13 -7.97 20.73
C GLU A 308 12.84 -6.51 20.35
N HIS A 309 12.57 -6.24 19.06
CA HIS A 309 12.11 -4.93 18.62
C HIS A 309 10.77 -4.55 19.26
N LEU A 310 9.83 -5.50 19.33
CA LEU A 310 8.55 -5.25 19.98
C LEU A 310 8.72 -5.05 21.48
N ASP A 311 9.56 -5.82 22.17
CA ASP A 311 9.88 -5.60 23.59
C ASP A 311 10.25 -4.13 23.84
N ARG A 312 11.20 -3.60 23.06
CA ARG A 312 11.66 -2.21 23.20
C ARG A 312 10.60 -1.17 22.83
N LEU A 313 9.75 -1.44 21.83
CA LEU A 313 8.62 -0.58 21.49
C LEU A 313 7.66 -0.45 22.68
N PHE A 314 7.33 -1.59 23.31
CA PHE A 314 6.43 -1.64 24.47
C PHE A 314 7.06 -0.99 25.71
N ASP A 315 8.34 -1.21 25.97
CA ASP A 315 9.06 -0.56 27.06
C ASP A 315 9.11 0.96 26.87
N SER A 316 9.36 1.42 25.65
CA SER A 316 9.35 2.85 25.31
C SER A 316 7.96 3.47 25.49
N ALA A 317 6.90 2.78 25.04
CA ALA A 317 5.52 3.25 25.21
C ALA A 317 5.14 3.31 26.70
N LYS A 318 5.58 2.32 27.49
CA LYS A 318 5.40 2.29 28.94
C LYS A 318 6.14 3.42 29.65
N ALA A 319 7.38 3.71 29.24
CA ALA A 319 8.17 4.82 29.79
C ALA A 319 7.50 6.18 29.53
N LEU A 320 6.83 6.34 28.37
CA LEU A 320 6.03 7.52 28.07
C LEU A 320 4.59 7.46 28.62
N ALA A 321 4.27 6.48 29.46
CA ALA A 321 2.94 6.29 30.07
C ALA A 321 1.80 6.26 29.04
N PHE A 322 1.97 5.57 27.92
CA PHE A 322 0.89 5.37 26.95
C PHE A 322 -0.22 4.53 27.60
N SER A 323 -1.47 4.96 27.40
CA SER A 323 -2.67 4.17 27.73
C SER A 323 -3.18 3.46 26.47
N ASN A 324 -3.91 2.35 26.65
CA ASN A 324 -4.54 1.61 25.55
C ASN A 324 -3.57 1.18 24.43
N VAL A 325 -2.34 0.80 24.81
CA VAL A 325 -1.34 0.29 23.86
C VAL A 325 -1.88 -1.02 23.25
N PRO A 326 -1.85 -1.19 21.91
CA PRO A 326 -2.33 -2.41 21.25
C PRO A 326 -1.52 -3.62 21.70
N THR A 327 -2.16 -4.79 21.78
CA THR A 327 -1.46 -6.03 22.12
C THR A 327 -0.39 -6.37 21.07
N ARG A 328 0.57 -7.20 21.46
CA ARG A 328 1.64 -7.66 20.57
C ARG A 328 1.12 -8.27 19.26
N GLU A 329 0.03 -9.03 19.30
CA GLU A 329 -0.56 -9.62 18.09
C GLU A 329 -1.29 -8.58 17.24
N GLN A 330 -1.93 -7.59 17.86
CA GLN A 330 -2.52 -6.44 17.15
C GLN A 330 -1.48 -5.54 16.48
N VAL A 331 -0.22 -5.54 16.93
CA VAL A 331 0.89 -4.87 16.23
C VAL A 331 1.46 -5.73 15.10
N LYS A 332 1.62 -7.05 15.32
CA LYS A 332 2.17 -7.97 14.31
C LYS A 332 1.29 -8.12 13.08
N ASP A 333 -0.02 -8.22 13.26
CA ASP A 333 -0.95 -8.45 12.14
C ASP A 333 -0.88 -7.35 11.06
N PRO A 334 -0.95 -6.04 11.40
CA PRO A 334 -0.68 -4.93 10.48
C PRO A 334 0.67 -5.00 9.77
N ILE A 335 1.75 -5.33 10.51
CA ILE A 335 3.10 -5.47 9.93
C ILE A 335 3.08 -6.54 8.84
N PHE A 336 2.53 -7.71 9.14
CA PHE A 336 2.52 -8.84 8.20
C PHE A 336 1.61 -8.57 7.01
N LYS A 337 0.41 -8.03 7.22
CA LYS A 337 -0.52 -7.64 6.15
C LYS A 337 0.12 -6.64 5.19
N THR A 338 0.80 -5.62 5.71
CA THR A 338 1.47 -4.60 4.90
C THR A 338 2.56 -5.20 4.02
N LEU A 339 3.44 -6.04 4.58
CA LEU A 339 4.49 -6.71 3.82
C LEU A 339 3.93 -7.64 2.74
N ILE A 340 2.92 -8.46 3.08
CA ILE A 340 2.30 -9.41 2.15
C ILE A 340 1.63 -8.67 0.99
N ARG A 341 0.89 -7.59 1.27
CA ARG A 341 0.18 -6.79 0.26
C ARG A 341 1.13 -6.06 -0.69
N ASN A 342 2.31 -5.67 -0.21
CA ASN A 342 3.36 -5.08 -1.04
C ASN A 342 4.30 -6.10 -1.72
N GLY A 343 4.11 -7.42 -1.50
CA GLY A 343 5.01 -8.45 -2.04
C GLY A 343 6.43 -8.38 -1.48
N MET A 344 6.61 -7.76 -0.32
CA MET A 344 7.92 -7.52 0.29
C MET A 344 8.37 -8.76 1.04
N PHE A 345 9.29 -9.52 0.44
CA PHE A 345 9.84 -10.75 1.03
C PHE A 345 11.36 -10.70 1.24
N ASN A 346 12.04 -9.64 0.82
CA ASN A 346 13.46 -9.43 1.07
C ASN A 346 13.79 -7.93 0.98
N ASP A 347 14.99 -7.52 1.38
CA ASP A 347 15.55 -6.18 1.11
C ASP A 347 14.59 -5.02 1.41
N SER A 348 13.81 -5.20 2.48
CA SER A 348 12.78 -4.25 2.90
C SER A 348 13.07 -3.78 4.32
N HIS A 349 12.82 -2.50 4.55
CA HIS A 349 12.91 -1.87 5.85
C HIS A 349 11.52 -1.37 6.26
N ILE A 350 11.18 -1.54 7.52
CA ILE A 350 9.91 -1.07 8.08
C ILE A 350 10.21 -0.02 9.13
N ARG A 351 9.68 1.19 8.95
CA ARG A 351 9.53 2.16 10.02
C ARG A 351 8.18 1.91 10.68
N LEU A 352 8.22 1.23 11.82
CA LEU A 352 7.06 0.99 12.68
C LEU A 352 6.94 2.16 13.64
N THR A 353 5.79 2.83 13.72
CA THR A 353 5.57 3.95 14.64
C THR A 353 4.26 3.76 15.39
N LEU A 354 4.27 3.99 16.69
CA LEU A 354 3.08 4.02 17.53
C LEU A 354 2.99 5.41 18.17
N THR A 355 1.99 6.19 17.74
CA THR A 355 1.69 7.48 18.36
C THR A 355 0.77 7.28 19.55
N ARG A 356 0.75 8.24 20.49
CA ARG A 356 -0.29 8.26 21.55
C ARG A 356 -1.70 8.46 20.98
N GLY A 357 -1.79 8.91 19.72
CA GLY A 357 -3.01 9.00 18.94
C GLY A 357 -3.55 10.41 18.77
N LYS A 358 -4.74 10.47 18.17
CA LYS A 358 -5.50 11.71 17.99
C LYS A 358 -5.91 12.29 19.34
N LYS A 359 -5.80 13.62 19.47
CA LYS A 359 -6.35 14.39 20.58
C LYS A 359 -7.74 14.93 20.28
N VAL A 360 -8.58 15.08 21.30
CA VAL A 360 -9.87 15.79 21.19
C VAL A 360 -9.70 17.30 21.00
N THR A 361 -8.59 17.86 21.48
CA THR A 361 -8.23 19.27 21.33
C THR A 361 -6.71 19.45 21.36
N SER A 362 -6.25 20.60 20.88
CA SER A 362 -4.84 21.00 20.98
C SER A 362 -4.45 21.21 22.45
N GLY A 363 -3.32 20.65 22.86
CA GLY A 363 -2.82 20.78 24.23
C GLY A 363 -1.71 19.78 24.56
N MET A 364 -0.95 20.05 25.62
CA MET A 364 0.18 19.20 26.03
C MET A 364 -0.25 17.96 26.84
N SER A 365 -1.36 18.02 27.57
CA SER A 365 -1.81 16.90 28.41
C SER A 365 -2.10 15.63 27.59
N PRO A 366 -1.58 14.45 28.01
CA PRO A 366 -1.97 13.16 27.45
C PRO A 366 -3.44 12.79 27.68
N GLU A 367 -4.15 13.45 28.61
CA GLU A 367 -5.57 13.19 28.88
C GLU A 367 -6.47 13.49 27.68
N PHE A 368 -6.00 14.32 26.73
CA PHE A 368 -6.75 14.60 25.51
C PHE A 368 -6.70 13.45 24.48
N ASN A 369 -5.85 12.43 24.68
CA ASN A 369 -5.71 11.26 23.81
C ASN A 369 -6.78 10.20 24.07
N LEU A 370 -8.04 10.53 23.76
CA LEU A 370 -9.19 9.67 24.05
C LEU A 370 -9.53 8.67 22.93
N TYR A 371 -8.89 8.76 21.77
CA TYR A 371 -9.17 7.90 20.60
C TYR A 371 -8.29 6.65 20.51
N GLY A 372 -7.38 6.44 21.46
CA GLY A 372 -6.41 5.34 21.44
C GLY A 372 -5.19 5.60 20.57
N CYS A 373 -4.19 4.71 20.65
CA CYS A 373 -2.93 4.85 19.92
C CYS A 373 -3.12 4.68 18.41
N THR A 374 -2.34 5.40 17.60
CA THR A 374 -2.32 5.21 16.14
C THR A 374 -1.07 4.45 15.72
N LEU A 375 -1.26 3.27 15.13
CA LEU A 375 -0.17 2.46 14.58
C LEU A 375 0.10 2.83 13.12
N ILE A 376 1.38 3.01 12.77
CA ILE A 376 1.83 3.31 11.42
C ILE A 376 2.86 2.25 11.02
N VAL A 377 2.64 1.58 9.89
CA VAL A 377 3.58 0.63 9.30
C VAL A 377 3.99 1.13 7.91
N LEU A 378 5.16 1.77 7.84
CA LEU A 378 5.76 2.19 6.58
C LEU A 378 6.86 1.20 6.18
N ALA A 379 6.54 0.29 5.26
CA ALA A 379 7.50 -0.64 4.67
C ALA A 379 7.96 -0.13 3.30
N GLU A 380 9.27 -0.10 3.08
CA GLU A 380 9.89 0.36 1.82
C GLU A 380 10.92 -0.65 1.33
N TRP A 381 11.04 -0.80 0.00
CA TRP A 381 12.19 -1.45 -0.60
C TRP A 381 13.42 -0.58 -0.33
N LYS A 382 14.36 -1.10 0.46
CA LYS A 382 15.50 -0.36 0.94
C LYS A 382 16.66 -1.31 1.23
N ARG A 383 17.62 -1.32 0.31
CA ARG A 383 18.91 -2.02 0.50
C ARG A 383 19.70 -1.36 1.65
N PRO A 384 20.69 -2.04 2.23
CA PRO A 384 21.57 -1.43 3.22
C PRO A 384 22.14 -0.12 2.67
N ILE A 385 22.17 0.94 3.49
CA ILE A 385 22.55 2.29 3.04
C ILE A 385 24.04 2.32 2.67
N TYR A 386 24.86 1.62 3.45
CA TYR A 386 26.30 1.62 3.27
C TYR A 386 26.76 0.38 2.51
N GLU A 387 27.70 0.59 1.60
CA GLU A 387 28.48 -0.50 1.03
C GLU A 387 29.49 -0.96 2.09
N ASN A 388 29.15 -2.04 2.80
CA ASN A 388 29.92 -2.58 3.93
C ASN A 388 31.35 -3.05 3.56
N GLU A 389 31.74 -2.93 2.29
CA GLU A 389 33.07 -3.21 1.74
C GLU A 389 33.95 -1.95 1.60
N LYS A 390 33.36 -0.79 1.32
CA LYS A 390 34.09 0.49 1.13
C LYS A 390 34.32 1.23 2.45
N GLY A 391 33.42 1.02 3.42
CA GLY A 391 33.44 1.74 4.68
C GLY A 391 32.93 3.17 4.57
N VAL A 392 32.77 3.80 5.73
CA VAL A 392 32.18 5.13 5.88
C VAL A 392 33.17 6.11 6.53
N THR A 393 32.91 7.38 6.32
CA THR A 393 33.64 8.50 6.88
C THR A 393 32.79 9.20 7.94
N LEU A 394 33.38 9.50 9.09
CA LEU A 394 32.70 10.14 10.20
C LEU A 394 33.32 11.50 10.53
N VAL A 395 32.49 12.41 11.03
CA VAL A 395 32.92 13.65 11.68
C VAL A 395 32.30 13.76 13.07
N THR A 396 32.98 14.40 14.01
CA THR A 396 32.44 14.66 15.34
C THR A 396 31.54 15.89 15.30
N ALA A 397 30.28 15.72 15.70
CA ALA A 397 29.34 16.81 15.83
C ALA A 397 29.60 17.64 17.10
N THR A 398 29.33 18.93 16.99
CA THR A 398 29.22 19.85 18.14
C THR A 398 27.94 19.59 18.94
N THR A 399 26.86 19.18 18.27
CA THR A 399 25.61 18.75 18.92
C THR A 399 25.86 17.56 19.86
N ARG A 400 25.56 17.74 21.15
CA ARG A 400 25.67 16.70 22.18
C ARG A 400 24.44 15.79 22.18
N ARG A 401 24.64 14.53 22.57
CA ARG A 401 23.56 13.55 22.65
C ARG A 401 22.68 13.80 23.88
N ASN A 402 21.38 13.53 23.77
CA ASN A 402 20.44 13.73 24.86
C ASN A 402 20.85 12.97 26.12
N SER A 403 20.78 13.67 27.26
CA SER A 403 20.93 13.07 28.59
C SER A 403 19.60 12.46 29.05
N PRO A 404 19.64 11.40 29.90
CA PRO A 404 18.48 10.97 30.66
C PRO A 404 17.78 12.09 31.46
N ASN A 405 18.48 13.17 31.78
CA ASN A 405 17.91 14.35 32.45
C ASN A 405 16.97 15.20 31.58
N ASN A 406 16.98 15.01 30.26
CA ASN A 406 16.15 15.80 29.33
C ASN A 406 15.16 14.89 28.60
N LEU A 407 15.67 13.97 27.80
CA LEU A 407 14.89 12.99 27.07
C LEU A 407 15.75 11.75 26.88
N ASP A 408 15.54 10.73 27.71
CA ASP A 408 16.40 9.55 27.73
C ASP A 408 16.39 8.82 26.38
N SER A 409 17.58 8.72 25.78
CA SER A 409 17.85 8.03 24.52
C SER A 409 17.50 6.53 24.54
N LYS A 410 17.29 5.93 25.73
CA LYS A 410 16.79 4.55 25.86
C LYS A 410 15.34 4.40 25.40
N ILE A 411 14.55 5.48 25.46
CA ILE A 411 13.22 5.52 24.87
C ILE A 411 13.39 5.72 23.37
N HIS A 412 12.92 4.78 22.56
CA HIS A 412 13.01 4.91 21.11
C HIS A 412 11.89 5.80 20.57
N HIS A 413 12.03 7.11 20.79
CA HIS A 413 11.02 8.15 20.53
C HIS A 413 11.18 8.85 19.17
N ASN A 414 10.15 9.55 18.72
CA ASN A 414 10.16 10.29 17.43
C ASN A 414 10.82 11.69 17.48
N ASN A 415 11.21 12.18 18.66
CA ASN A 415 11.87 13.48 18.83
C ASN A 415 13.35 13.47 18.36
N LEU A 416 13.57 13.36 17.05
CA LEU A 416 14.87 13.15 16.42
C LEU A 416 15.59 14.44 15.99
N LEU A 417 15.11 15.63 16.38
CA LEU A 417 15.73 16.89 15.97
C LEU A 417 17.19 16.99 16.42
N ASN A 418 17.52 16.50 17.62
CA ASN A 418 18.89 16.40 18.14
C ASN A 418 19.81 15.61 17.16
N ASN A 419 19.35 14.46 16.70
CA ASN A 419 20.08 13.61 15.75
C ASN A 419 20.14 14.25 14.35
N ILE A 420 19.08 14.92 13.90
CA ILE A 420 19.02 15.60 12.60
C ILE A 420 20.02 16.76 12.55
N LEU A 421 20.15 17.54 13.63
CA LEU A 421 21.15 18.62 13.73
C LEU A 421 22.57 18.08 13.59
N ALA A 422 22.91 16.98 14.28
CA ALA A 422 24.19 16.31 14.10
C ALA A 422 24.39 15.81 12.65
N LYS A 423 23.34 15.29 12.00
CA LYS A 423 23.42 14.88 10.59
C LYS A 423 23.64 16.06 9.64
N ILE A 424 23.07 17.23 9.92
CA ILE A 424 23.33 18.47 9.15
C ILE A 424 24.80 18.85 9.25
N GLU A 425 25.39 18.81 10.46
CA GLU A 425 26.83 19.03 10.64
C GLU A 425 27.67 18.02 9.85
N GLY A 426 27.30 16.73 9.88
CA GLY A 426 27.92 15.68 9.06
C GLY A 426 27.89 15.97 7.57
N ASN A 427 26.72 16.36 7.04
CA ASN A 427 26.56 16.71 5.63
C ASN A 427 27.41 17.93 5.25
N ASN A 428 27.47 18.97 6.09
CA ASN A 428 28.27 20.17 5.83
C ASN A 428 29.78 19.86 5.82
N ALA A 429 30.20 18.81 6.54
CA ALA A 429 31.56 18.31 6.53
C ALA A 429 31.85 17.28 5.41
N ASN A 430 30.87 16.97 4.56
CA ASN A 430 30.93 15.91 3.55
C ASN A 430 31.27 14.52 4.14
N ALA A 431 30.78 14.23 5.35
CA ALA A 431 30.91 12.94 6.00
C ALA A 431 29.61 12.11 5.88
N ASP A 432 29.74 10.79 5.91
CA ASP A 432 28.62 9.87 5.79
C ASP A 432 27.71 9.88 7.04
N ASP A 433 28.30 10.04 8.23
CA ASP A 433 27.56 10.18 9.50
C ASP A 433 28.36 11.03 10.51
N ALA A 434 27.73 11.41 11.61
CA ALA A 434 28.33 12.22 12.65
C ALA A 434 28.39 11.51 14.01
N ILE A 435 29.57 11.49 14.64
CA ILE A 435 29.79 11.02 16.02
C ILE A 435 29.24 12.06 16.99
N MET A 436 28.43 11.64 17.93
CA MET A 436 27.86 12.46 18.99
C MET A 436 28.51 12.11 20.34
N LEU A 437 28.87 13.15 21.10
CA LEU A 437 29.46 13.01 22.43
C LEU A 437 28.39 13.15 23.54
N ASP A 438 28.65 12.51 24.67
CA ASP A 438 27.91 12.72 25.92
C ASP A 438 28.23 14.09 26.54
N LYS A 439 27.54 14.43 27.63
CA LYS A 439 27.70 15.72 28.33
C LYS A 439 29.12 15.93 28.91
N ASP A 440 29.87 14.86 29.14
CA ASP A 440 31.21 14.90 29.74
C ASP A 440 32.30 14.80 28.65
N GLY A 441 31.93 14.73 27.37
CA GLY A 441 32.85 14.70 26.24
C GLY A 441 33.32 13.30 25.81
N TYR A 442 32.73 12.22 26.32
CA TYR A 442 33.00 10.85 25.85
C TYR A 442 32.09 10.50 24.67
N VAL A 443 32.52 9.57 23.82
CA VAL A 443 31.73 9.13 22.67
C VAL A 443 30.50 8.38 23.13
N SER A 444 29.33 8.71 22.57
CA SER A 444 28.05 8.06 22.88
C SER A 444 27.61 7.11 21.76
N GLU A 445 27.26 7.67 20.61
CA GLU A 445 26.86 6.97 19.39
C GLU A 445 27.05 7.91 18.20
N THR A 446 26.68 7.49 16.99
CA THR A 446 26.50 8.43 15.87
C THR A 446 25.06 8.95 15.85
N ASN A 447 24.74 9.90 14.97
CA ASN A 447 23.35 10.38 14.84
C ASN A 447 22.34 9.28 14.46
N ALA A 448 22.74 8.10 13.97
CA ALA A 448 21.80 7.04 13.57
C ALA A 448 22.18 5.62 14.04
N THR A 449 23.40 5.39 14.55
CA THR A 449 23.94 4.04 14.80
C THR A 449 24.87 4.01 16.01
N ASN A 450 24.94 2.87 16.71
CA ASN A 450 25.92 2.68 17.79
C ASN A 450 27.32 2.46 17.20
N ILE A 451 28.38 2.71 17.97
CA ILE A 451 29.77 2.68 17.49
C ILE A 451 30.64 1.76 18.35
N PHE A 452 31.62 1.12 17.71
CA PHE A 452 32.58 0.20 18.31
C PHE A 452 33.99 0.51 17.82
N LEU A 453 35.00 0.17 18.61
CA LEU A 453 36.39 0.17 18.20
C LEU A 453 37.07 -1.16 18.52
N VAL A 454 38.17 -1.42 17.83
CA VAL A 454 39.16 -2.45 18.18
C VAL A 454 40.48 -1.78 18.49
N LYS A 455 41.09 -2.18 19.61
CA LYS A 455 42.46 -1.80 19.93
C LYS A 455 43.19 -3.00 20.50
N LYS A 456 44.33 -3.36 19.90
CA LYS A 456 45.16 -4.51 20.28
C LYS A 456 44.35 -5.81 20.43
N GLY A 457 43.41 -6.03 19.50
CA GLY A 457 42.54 -7.21 19.48
C GLY A 457 41.36 -7.19 20.46
N CYS A 458 41.22 -6.15 21.30
CA CYS A 458 40.08 -5.98 22.20
C CYS A 458 38.99 -5.13 21.55
N VAL A 459 37.75 -5.62 21.55
CA VAL A 459 36.56 -4.90 21.09
C VAL A 459 36.03 -4.04 22.24
N ALA A 460 35.74 -2.77 21.99
CA ALA A 460 35.11 -1.88 22.96
C ALA A 460 33.95 -1.08 22.35
N THR A 461 32.95 -0.76 23.18
CA THR A 461 31.84 0.13 22.83
C THR A 461 31.45 1.02 24.02
N PRO A 462 30.97 2.25 23.80
CA PRO A 462 30.46 3.10 24.87
C PRO A 462 29.36 2.42 25.69
N HIS A 463 29.26 2.76 26.97
CA HIS A 463 28.10 2.43 27.79
C HIS A 463 26.81 3.01 27.18
N ALA A 464 25.69 2.28 27.35
CA ALA A 464 24.37 2.74 26.93
C ALA A 464 23.77 3.84 27.84
N ASP A 465 24.61 4.74 28.37
CA ASP A 465 24.20 5.82 29.28
C ASP A 465 23.48 6.96 28.52
N TYR A 466 24.03 7.32 27.35
CA TYR A 466 23.57 8.44 26.51
C TYR A 466 23.11 8.02 25.11
N CYS A 467 23.05 6.73 24.81
CA CYS A 467 22.65 6.22 23.49
C CYS A 467 21.49 5.22 23.58
N LEU A 468 20.91 4.89 22.43
CA LEU A 468 19.91 3.83 22.37
C LEU A 468 20.63 2.47 22.56
N PRO A 469 20.16 1.58 23.47
CA PRO A 469 20.66 0.22 23.55
C PRO A 469 20.19 -0.56 22.32
N GLY A 470 20.95 -0.46 21.23
CA GLY A 470 20.60 -1.04 19.94
C GLY A 470 20.50 -2.57 19.97
N ILE A 471 19.49 -3.12 19.30
CA ILE A 471 19.35 -4.57 19.13
C ILE A 471 20.49 -5.14 18.28
N THR A 472 20.91 -4.42 17.24
CA THR A 472 22.11 -4.80 16.45
C THR A 472 23.38 -4.71 17.29
N ARG A 473 23.50 -3.71 18.17
CA ARG A 473 24.62 -3.60 19.15
C ARG A 473 24.67 -4.81 20.06
N ALA A 474 23.56 -5.15 20.72
CA ALA A 474 23.49 -6.34 21.59
C ALA A 474 23.79 -7.64 20.81
N THR A 475 23.32 -7.73 19.57
CA THR A 475 23.60 -8.88 18.69
C THR A 475 25.08 -9.01 18.38
N VAL A 476 25.75 -7.91 17.99
CA VAL A 476 27.18 -7.90 17.67
C VAL A 476 28.03 -8.15 18.92
N MET A 477 27.65 -7.64 20.08
CA MET A 477 28.29 -7.97 21.36
C MET A 477 28.23 -9.48 21.64
N GLY A 478 27.07 -10.10 21.47
CA GLY A 478 26.92 -11.55 21.60
C GLY A 478 27.75 -12.34 20.59
N LEU A 479 27.85 -11.85 19.34
CA LEU A 479 28.72 -12.45 18.33
C LEU A 479 30.20 -12.32 18.69
N ALA A 480 30.64 -11.18 19.19
CA ALA A 480 32.03 -10.98 19.61
C ALA A 480 32.44 -11.98 20.70
N ILE A 481 31.59 -12.18 21.71
CA ILE A 481 31.81 -13.18 22.76
C ILE A 481 31.84 -14.59 22.16
N LYS A 482 30.91 -14.93 21.26
CA LYS A 482 30.84 -16.25 20.61
C LYS A 482 32.06 -16.55 19.73
N GLU A 483 32.62 -15.52 19.10
CA GLU A 483 33.85 -15.60 18.30
C GLU A 483 35.13 -15.58 19.18
N GLY A 484 35.01 -15.55 20.51
CA GLY A 484 36.14 -15.57 21.43
C GLY A 484 36.92 -14.25 21.48
N LEU A 485 36.29 -13.13 21.12
CA LEU A 485 36.89 -11.81 21.22
C LEU A 485 36.66 -11.23 22.62
N VAL A 486 37.65 -10.51 23.15
CA VAL A 486 37.51 -9.76 24.40
C VAL A 486 36.64 -8.54 24.13
N LEU A 487 35.49 -8.45 24.79
CA LEU A 487 34.54 -7.36 24.67
C LEU A 487 34.50 -6.54 25.97
N GLN A 488 34.59 -5.21 25.84
CA GLN A 488 34.45 -4.28 26.95
C GLN A 488 33.41 -3.21 26.66
N GLU A 489 32.45 -3.06 27.56
CA GLU A 489 31.57 -1.89 27.59
C GLU A 489 32.15 -0.90 28.60
N ARG A 490 32.54 0.30 28.14
CA ARG A 490 33.21 1.31 28.99
C ARG A 490 33.05 2.72 28.43
N ARG A 491 33.44 3.74 29.20
CA ARG A 491 33.62 5.10 28.65
C ARG A 491 34.82 5.11 27.71
N ILE A 492 34.68 5.77 26.56
CA ILE A 492 35.70 5.84 25.51
C ILE A 492 35.81 7.28 25.03
N SER A 493 37.03 7.82 25.09
CA SER A 493 37.33 9.18 24.62
C SER A 493 37.43 9.23 23.09
N LEU A 494 37.28 10.42 22.52
CA LEU A 494 37.43 10.59 21.07
C LEU A 494 38.85 10.24 20.58
N SER A 495 39.88 10.55 21.37
CA SER A 495 41.27 10.21 21.07
C SER A 495 41.51 8.70 20.92
N GLU A 496 40.77 7.88 21.66
CA GLU A 496 40.84 6.42 21.51
C GLU A 496 40.21 5.94 20.20
N PHE A 497 39.14 6.58 19.73
CA PHE A 497 38.58 6.30 18.40
C PHE A 497 39.52 6.75 17.27
N HIS A 498 40.16 7.91 17.41
CA HIS A 498 41.14 8.40 16.44
C HIS A 498 42.37 7.49 16.31
N THR A 499 42.71 6.76 17.37
CA THR A 499 43.88 5.88 17.42
C THR A 499 43.53 4.39 17.37
N ALA A 500 42.27 4.05 17.11
CA ALA A 500 41.81 2.67 17.02
C ALA A 500 42.42 1.93 15.81
N ASP A 501 42.56 0.61 15.93
CA ASP A 501 43.06 -0.24 14.85
C ASP A 501 41.93 -0.54 13.85
N GLU A 502 40.69 -0.68 14.34
CA GLU A 502 39.47 -0.78 13.53
C GLU A 502 38.33 -0.02 14.22
N VAL A 503 37.39 0.54 13.45
CA VAL A 503 36.16 1.14 13.96
C VAL A 503 35.01 0.68 13.08
N TRP A 504 33.83 0.45 13.66
CA TRP A 504 32.61 0.22 12.90
C TRP A 504 31.39 0.79 13.61
N THR A 505 30.34 1.02 12.83
CA THR A 505 29.02 1.37 13.34
C THR A 505 28.04 0.23 13.14
N VAL A 506 27.01 0.18 13.98
CA VAL A 506 25.96 -0.82 13.89
C VAL A 506 24.55 -0.23 13.99
N GLY A 507 23.67 -0.70 13.13
CA GLY A 507 22.25 -0.33 13.12
C GLY A 507 21.41 -1.26 12.25
N THR A 508 20.09 -1.19 12.35
CA THR A 508 19.21 -2.10 11.59
C THR A 508 19.32 -1.89 10.06
N ILE A 509 19.59 -0.66 9.61
CA ILE A 509 19.66 -0.34 8.19
C ILE A 509 21.08 -0.52 7.62
N GLY A 510 22.10 -0.03 8.33
CA GLY A 510 23.52 -0.16 7.92
C GLY A 510 24.14 -1.51 8.25
N GLU A 511 23.49 -2.31 9.10
CA GLU A 511 24.02 -3.57 9.64
C GLU A 511 25.30 -3.35 10.43
N LEU A 512 26.46 -3.80 9.93
CA LEU A 512 27.79 -3.61 10.51
C LEU A 512 28.68 -2.95 9.45
N SER A 513 28.84 -1.63 9.57
CA SER A 513 29.51 -0.79 8.58
C SER A 513 30.88 -0.33 9.08
N PRO A 514 31.98 -0.65 8.37
CA PRO A 514 33.32 -0.24 8.77
C PRO A 514 33.50 1.27 8.65
N VAL A 515 34.29 1.85 9.53
CA VAL A 515 34.66 3.27 9.53
C VAL A 515 36.14 3.37 9.18
N ILE A 516 36.44 4.06 8.08
CA ILE A 516 37.81 4.17 7.56
C ILE A 516 38.47 5.52 7.87
N LYS A 517 37.67 6.52 8.24
CA LYS A 517 38.15 7.88 8.51
C LYS A 517 37.27 8.59 9.53
N ILE A 518 37.89 9.26 10.49
CA ILE A 518 37.22 10.06 11.53
C ILE A 518 37.92 11.42 11.63
N ASP A 519 37.17 12.53 11.51
CA ASP A 519 37.68 13.90 11.69
C ASP A 519 38.93 14.21 10.84
N GLY A 520 38.98 13.71 9.61
CA GLY A 520 40.13 13.88 8.73
C GLY A 520 41.24 12.82 8.90
N ARG A 521 41.20 11.98 9.95
CA ARG A 521 42.24 10.99 10.28
C ARG A 521 41.84 9.60 9.80
N THR A 522 42.77 8.90 9.15
CA THR A 522 42.58 7.50 8.74
C THR A 522 42.53 6.60 9.98
N VAL A 523 41.56 5.67 10.02
CA VAL A 523 41.48 4.62 11.03
C VAL A 523 42.27 3.41 10.55
N GLY A 524 43.15 2.87 11.38
CA GLY A 524 44.01 1.74 11.00
C GLY A 524 44.81 2.01 9.72
N ASP A 525 44.66 1.14 8.73
CA ASP A 525 45.25 1.27 7.39
C ASP A 525 44.29 1.90 6.34
N GLY A 526 43.11 2.36 6.78
CA GLY A 526 42.06 2.89 5.90
C GLY A 526 41.22 1.82 5.20
N GLY A 527 41.42 0.54 5.52
CA GLY A 527 40.64 -0.58 5.02
C GLY A 527 39.72 -1.22 6.06
N VAL A 528 38.98 -2.24 5.63
CA VAL A 528 38.17 -3.07 6.53
C VAL A 528 39.06 -4.11 7.20
N GLY A 529 39.24 -3.97 8.50
CA GLY A 529 40.11 -4.84 9.29
C GLY A 529 39.56 -6.26 9.55
N PRO A 530 40.43 -7.17 10.03
CA PRO A 530 40.12 -8.59 10.19
C PRO A 530 39.02 -8.88 11.21
N VAL A 531 38.96 -8.14 12.33
CA VAL A 531 37.93 -8.36 13.36
C VAL A 531 36.56 -7.97 12.81
N THR A 532 36.49 -6.84 12.12
CA THR A 532 35.28 -6.35 11.45
C THR A 532 34.77 -7.38 10.43
N ARG A 533 35.62 -7.89 9.53
CA ARG A 533 35.23 -8.91 8.53
C ARG A 533 34.73 -10.21 9.16
N ARG A 534 35.37 -10.64 10.25
CA ARG A 534 34.96 -11.81 11.01
C ARG A 534 33.55 -11.64 11.57
N LEU A 535 33.27 -10.50 12.19
CA LEU A 535 31.94 -10.19 12.74
C LEU A 535 30.89 -10.00 11.65
N GLN A 536 31.22 -9.38 10.52
CA GLN A 536 30.32 -9.28 9.35
C GLN A 536 29.91 -10.67 8.85
N SER A 537 30.87 -11.59 8.74
CA SER A 537 30.63 -12.97 8.31
C SER A 537 29.71 -13.72 9.29
N ALA A 538 29.98 -13.58 10.59
CA ALA A 538 29.16 -14.17 11.64
C ALA A 538 27.73 -13.59 11.65
N PHE A 539 27.59 -12.27 11.46
CA PHE A 539 26.30 -11.58 11.39
C PHE A 539 25.48 -12.05 10.19
N LYS A 540 26.09 -12.12 9.00
CA LYS A 540 25.43 -12.61 7.77
C LYS A 540 24.91 -14.04 7.95
N LYS A 541 25.67 -14.90 8.61
CA LYS A 541 25.24 -16.28 8.92
C LYS A 541 24.05 -16.29 9.88
N LEU A 542 24.09 -15.49 10.95
CA LEU A 542 22.99 -15.38 11.91
C LEU A 542 21.69 -14.88 11.27
N VAL A 543 21.78 -13.86 10.41
CA VAL A 543 20.62 -13.31 9.69
C VAL A 543 19.95 -14.35 8.78
N ALA A 544 20.74 -15.20 8.12
CA ALA A 544 20.21 -16.27 7.28
C ALA A 544 19.41 -17.33 8.08
N GLU A 545 19.87 -17.63 9.30
CA GLU A 545 19.32 -18.70 10.13
C GLU A 545 18.10 -18.24 10.97
N SER A 546 18.07 -16.98 11.39
CA SER A 546 17.11 -16.46 12.39
C SER A 546 16.00 -15.56 11.80
N GLY A 547 15.10 -15.08 12.66
CA GLY A 547 14.00 -14.16 12.31
C GLY A 547 12.60 -14.79 12.35
N LYS A 548 11.58 -13.93 12.52
CA LYS A 548 10.17 -14.34 12.57
C LYS A 548 9.59 -14.42 11.17
N CYS A 549 9.15 -15.61 10.76
CA CYS A 549 8.48 -15.80 9.47
C CYS A 549 7.09 -15.14 9.48
N TYR A 550 6.81 -14.33 8.46
CA TYR A 550 5.49 -13.74 8.22
C TYR A 550 4.94 -14.08 6.83
N LYS A 551 5.72 -14.77 5.99
CA LYS A 551 5.12 -15.57 4.92
C LYS A 551 4.12 -16.47 5.62
N SER A 552 2.85 -16.35 5.24
CA SER A 552 1.85 -17.23 5.80
C SER A 552 2.38 -18.66 5.69
N LYS A 553 2.12 -19.49 6.70
CA LYS A 553 2.27 -20.94 6.55
C LYS A 553 1.46 -21.50 5.36
N LYS A 554 0.73 -20.65 4.60
CA LYS A 554 -0.20 -20.99 3.54
C LYS A 554 0.43 -21.18 2.15
N LEU A 555 1.75 -21.10 1.97
CA LEU A 555 2.37 -21.54 0.71
C LEU A 555 3.83 -22.01 0.77
N ALA A 556 4.42 -22.24 1.94
CA ALA A 556 5.82 -22.63 2.02
C ALA A 556 6.13 -23.54 3.21
N PHE A 557 5.81 -24.84 3.11
CA PHE A 557 6.61 -25.85 3.81
C PHE A 557 7.82 -26.19 2.93
N ARG A 558 8.79 -25.28 2.83
CA ARG A 558 10.16 -25.67 2.46
C ARG A 558 10.89 -26.07 3.74
N VAL A 559 10.48 -27.19 4.33
CA VAL A 559 11.27 -27.79 5.41
C VAL A 559 12.42 -28.52 4.74
N SER A 560 13.65 -28.10 5.02
CA SER A 560 14.87 -28.80 4.57
C SER A 560 14.92 -30.26 5.06
N LYS A 561 14.12 -30.58 6.10
CA LYS A 561 13.87 -31.92 6.66
C LYS A 561 12.36 -32.14 6.87
N PRO A 562 11.58 -32.52 5.84
CA PRO A 562 10.12 -32.66 5.93
C PRO A 562 9.66 -33.54 7.10
N LEU A 563 10.46 -34.53 7.51
CA LEU A 563 10.16 -35.41 8.64
C LEU A 563 10.27 -34.78 10.04
N GLN A 564 10.67 -33.51 10.19
CA GLN A 564 10.73 -32.89 11.54
C GLN A 564 9.35 -32.66 12.16
N ILE A 565 8.32 -32.47 11.34
CA ILE A 565 6.93 -32.29 11.79
C ILE A 565 6.06 -33.52 11.50
N TRP A 566 6.63 -34.54 10.86
CA TRP A 566 5.94 -35.79 10.52
C TRP A 566 6.50 -36.91 11.35
N ASP A 567 5.63 -37.67 12.00
CA ASP A 567 6.02 -38.94 12.60
C ASP A 567 5.86 -40.09 11.59
N LYS A 568 6.58 -41.18 11.81
CA LYS A 568 6.54 -42.38 10.98
C LYS A 568 6.40 -43.63 11.84
N GLU A 569 5.48 -44.50 11.48
CA GLU A 569 5.38 -45.84 12.05
C GLU A 569 5.63 -46.88 10.98
N VAL A 570 6.47 -47.87 11.28
CA VAL A 570 6.80 -48.98 10.38
C VAL A 570 6.90 -50.25 11.22
N VAL A 571 5.97 -51.18 11.01
CA VAL A 571 5.98 -52.51 11.67
C VAL A 571 6.37 -53.60 10.67
N ASN A 572 5.85 -53.53 9.43
CA ASN A 572 6.16 -54.51 8.38
C ASN A 572 6.11 -53.85 6.99
N GLY A 573 7.16 -53.07 6.69
CA GLY A 573 7.23 -52.23 5.51
C GLY A 573 8.53 -51.42 5.45
N GLN A 574 8.59 -50.45 4.55
CA GLN A 574 9.71 -49.52 4.43
C GLN A 574 9.24 -48.13 4.01
N ILE A 575 9.89 -47.11 4.55
CA ILE A 575 9.73 -45.71 4.13
C ILE A 575 11.11 -45.20 3.70
N LYS A 576 11.27 -44.92 2.41
CA LYS A 576 12.55 -44.47 1.84
C LYS A 576 12.39 -43.30 0.90
N ARG A 577 13.43 -42.49 0.79
CA ARG A 577 13.52 -41.41 -0.21
C ARG A 577 14.22 -41.95 -1.44
N LEU A 578 13.66 -41.75 -2.62
CA LEU A 578 14.24 -42.16 -3.89
C LEU A 578 13.95 -41.12 -4.97
N GLN A 579 14.70 -41.14 -6.07
CA GLN A 579 14.41 -40.33 -7.25
C GLN A 579 13.49 -41.11 -8.18
N ASP A 580 12.31 -40.58 -8.47
CA ASP A 580 11.35 -41.22 -9.37
C ASP A 580 11.74 -40.97 -10.83
N GLU A 581 11.75 -42.01 -11.65
CA GLU A 581 12.21 -41.95 -13.05
C GLU A 581 11.29 -41.08 -13.92
N ASP A 582 9.97 -41.13 -13.73
CA ASP A 582 8.99 -40.42 -14.56
C ASP A 582 9.07 -38.88 -14.42
N ILE A 583 9.39 -38.40 -13.22
CA ILE A 583 9.40 -36.96 -12.90
C ILE A 583 10.79 -36.42 -12.55
N GLN A 584 11.81 -37.27 -12.60
CA GLN A 584 13.22 -36.98 -12.26
C GLN A 584 13.41 -36.25 -10.92
N SER A 585 12.50 -36.44 -9.96
CA SER A 585 12.46 -35.70 -8.70
C SER A 585 12.51 -36.64 -7.51
N ASN A 586 13.07 -36.16 -6.40
CA ASN A 586 13.09 -36.86 -5.12
C ASN A 586 11.67 -36.98 -4.55
N VAL A 587 11.25 -38.21 -4.24
CA VAL A 587 9.95 -38.56 -3.67
C VAL A 587 10.10 -39.45 -2.43
N LEU A 588 9.05 -39.55 -1.64
CA LEU A 588 8.97 -40.44 -0.49
C LEU A 588 8.16 -41.69 -0.88
N GLU A 589 8.78 -42.85 -0.87
CA GLU A 589 8.10 -44.13 -1.08
C GLU A 589 7.72 -44.73 0.27
N ILE A 590 6.44 -45.10 0.42
CA ILE A 590 5.89 -45.76 1.60
C ILE A 590 5.35 -47.11 1.14
N VAL A 591 5.94 -48.20 1.60
CA VAL A 591 5.55 -49.58 1.23
C VAL A 591 5.24 -50.37 2.49
N GLY A 592 4.23 -51.24 2.42
CA GLY A 592 3.84 -52.10 3.51
C GLY A 592 3.10 -53.33 3.02
N SER A 593 3.04 -54.38 3.84
CA SER A 593 2.29 -55.61 3.52
C SER A 593 0.77 -55.40 3.53
N ASN A 594 0.28 -54.42 4.29
CA ASN A 594 -1.12 -53.99 4.34
C ASN A 594 -1.23 -52.49 4.67
N VAL A 595 -2.44 -51.92 4.63
CA VAL A 595 -2.64 -50.47 4.84
C VAL A 595 -2.32 -49.97 6.26
N GLN A 596 -2.13 -50.85 7.25
CA GLN A 596 -1.77 -50.46 8.63
C GLN A 596 -0.28 -50.66 8.93
N SER A 597 0.43 -51.43 8.10
CA SER A 597 1.79 -51.88 8.36
C SER A 597 2.87 -50.79 8.33
N ALA A 598 2.59 -49.65 7.69
CA ALA A 598 3.42 -48.45 7.73
C ALA A 598 2.59 -47.19 7.41
N PHE A 599 2.81 -46.08 8.11
CA PHE A 599 2.19 -44.79 7.75
C PHE A 599 3.05 -43.61 8.20
N ILE A 600 2.77 -42.45 7.62
CA ILE A 600 3.28 -41.17 8.11
C ILE A 600 2.12 -40.31 8.59
N THR A 601 2.34 -39.53 9.65
CA THR A 601 1.31 -38.65 10.24
C THR A 601 1.88 -37.28 10.56
N CYS A 602 1.08 -36.23 10.39
CA CYS A 602 1.46 -34.86 10.70
C CYS A 602 0.32 -34.15 11.44
N PRO A 603 0.57 -33.54 12.61
CA PRO A 603 1.89 -33.35 13.23
C PRO A 603 2.42 -34.61 13.94
N ALA A 604 3.73 -34.65 14.18
CA ALA A 604 4.41 -35.76 14.87
C ALA A 604 3.90 -35.96 16.31
N ASP A 605 3.68 -34.86 17.04
CA ASP A 605 3.08 -34.90 18.36
C ASP A 605 1.57 -35.26 18.27
N PRO A 606 1.09 -36.33 18.94
CA PRO A 606 -0.32 -36.71 19.00
C PRO A 606 -1.25 -35.60 19.52
N ASN A 607 -0.75 -34.71 20.38
CA ASN A 607 -1.52 -33.63 21.00
C ASN A 607 -1.50 -32.32 20.20
N ALA A 608 -0.58 -32.18 19.24
CA ALA A 608 -0.50 -31.01 18.38
C ALA A 608 -1.53 -31.05 17.25
N THR A 609 -1.85 -29.87 16.71
CA THR A 609 -2.73 -29.70 15.54
C THR A 609 -2.03 -28.92 14.43
N LEU A 610 -2.42 -29.17 13.18
CA LEU A 610 -1.91 -28.43 12.02
C LEU A 610 -2.41 -26.97 12.00
N GLY A 611 -3.63 -26.71 12.49
CA GLY A 611 -4.23 -25.38 12.55
C GLY A 611 -4.45 -24.73 11.17
N ILE A 612 -4.60 -25.55 10.13
CA ILE A 612 -4.70 -25.08 8.74
C ILE A 612 -6.16 -24.77 8.44
N LYS A 613 -6.47 -23.51 8.11
CA LYS A 613 -7.84 -23.04 7.79
C LYS A 613 -8.15 -22.98 6.29
N LEU A 614 -7.30 -23.60 5.47
CA LEU A 614 -7.42 -23.54 4.01
C LEU A 614 -8.35 -24.65 3.51
N PRO A 615 -9.33 -24.32 2.64
CA PRO A 615 -10.38 -25.25 2.25
C PRO A 615 -9.92 -26.40 1.36
N PHE A 616 -8.88 -26.22 0.53
CA PHE A 616 -8.44 -27.23 -0.42
C PHE A 616 -7.20 -27.96 0.08
N LEU A 617 -7.26 -29.28 0.18
CA LEU A 617 -6.09 -30.15 0.29
C LEU A 617 -5.73 -30.67 -1.09
N VAL A 618 -4.46 -30.58 -1.45
CA VAL A 618 -3.90 -31.18 -2.66
C VAL A 618 -2.77 -32.15 -2.30
N MET A 619 -2.84 -33.36 -2.86
CA MET A 619 -1.85 -34.42 -2.66
C MET A 619 -1.42 -35.00 -4.00
N ILE A 620 -0.11 -35.08 -4.23
CA ILE A 620 0.48 -35.63 -5.46
C ILE A 620 1.06 -37.01 -5.14
N VAL A 621 0.39 -38.07 -5.63
CA VAL A 621 0.71 -39.47 -5.34
C VAL A 621 0.94 -40.28 -6.62
N LYS A 622 1.90 -41.19 -6.63
CA LYS A 622 2.03 -42.23 -7.66
C LYS A 622 1.29 -43.48 -7.23
N ASN A 623 0.42 -43.99 -8.11
CA ASN A 623 -0.31 -45.23 -7.91
C ASN A 623 0.63 -46.42 -8.14
N LEU A 624 0.86 -47.25 -7.10
CA LEU A 624 1.68 -48.45 -7.18
C LEU A 624 0.88 -49.72 -7.49
N LYS A 625 -0.35 -49.59 -8.00
CA LYS A 625 -1.30 -50.69 -8.30
C LYS A 625 -1.56 -51.61 -7.10
N LYS A 626 -1.59 -51.02 -5.90
CA LYS A 626 -1.80 -51.67 -4.61
C LYS A 626 -2.83 -50.91 -3.77
N TYR A 627 -3.34 -51.52 -2.71
CA TYR A 627 -4.29 -50.85 -1.82
C TYR A 627 -3.66 -49.68 -1.08
N PHE A 628 -4.27 -48.50 -1.26
CA PHE A 628 -3.81 -47.21 -0.75
C PHE A 628 -4.97 -46.46 -0.07
N THR A 629 -4.66 -45.75 1.01
CA THR A 629 -5.61 -44.90 1.73
C THR A 629 -4.90 -43.73 2.41
N PHE A 630 -5.65 -42.67 2.70
CA PHE A 630 -5.19 -41.58 3.57
C PHE A 630 -6.35 -41.09 4.42
N GLU A 631 -6.01 -40.46 5.54
CA GLU A 631 -6.96 -39.92 6.51
C GLU A 631 -6.65 -38.45 6.82
N ILE A 632 -7.70 -37.65 6.94
CA ILE A 632 -7.64 -36.22 7.29
C ILE A 632 -8.58 -35.98 8.46
N GLN A 633 -8.05 -35.44 9.54
CA GLN A 633 -8.85 -35.02 10.68
C GLN A 633 -9.09 -33.51 10.61
N VAL A 634 -10.34 -33.09 10.74
CA VAL A 634 -10.74 -31.68 10.75
C VAL A 634 -11.54 -31.35 11.99
N LEU A 635 -11.59 -30.06 12.34
CA LEU A 635 -12.50 -29.48 13.32
C LEU A 635 -13.63 -28.76 12.57
N ASP A 636 -14.86 -28.98 13.01
CA ASP A 636 -16.02 -28.23 12.52
C ASP A 636 -16.46 -27.12 13.49
N ASP A 637 -17.40 -26.29 13.04
CA ASP A 637 -17.95 -25.15 13.79
C ASP A 637 -18.82 -25.55 14.99
N LYS A 638 -19.13 -26.84 15.14
CA LYS A 638 -19.72 -27.42 16.36
C LYS A 638 -18.66 -27.95 17.32
N ASN A 639 -17.40 -27.64 17.07
CA ASN A 639 -16.24 -28.10 17.84
C ASN A 639 -16.11 -29.64 17.86
N VAL A 640 -16.61 -30.32 16.82
CA VAL A 640 -16.54 -31.78 16.68
C VAL A 640 -15.38 -32.14 15.76
N ARG A 641 -14.55 -33.09 16.20
CA ARG A 641 -13.47 -33.66 15.38
C ARG A 641 -14.06 -34.68 14.40
N ARG A 642 -13.94 -34.40 13.09
CA ARG A 642 -14.40 -35.27 12.01
C ARG A 642 -13.20 -35.88 11.29
N ARG A 643 -13.34 -37.12 10.81
CA ARG A 643 -12.31 -37.81 10.02
C ARG A 643 -12.81 -38.09 8.61
N PHE A 644 -12.04 -37.71 7.61
CA PHE A 644 -12.26 -38.07 6.21
C PHE A 644 -11.22 -39.09 5.80
N ARG A 645 -11.66 -40.27 5.34
CA ARG A 645 -10.76 -41.32 4.86
C ARG A 645 -11.11 -41.67 3.42
N ALA A 646 -10.14 -41.57 2.52
CA ALA A 646 -10.30 -41.95 1.12
C ALA A 646 -9.45 -43.19 0.81
N SER A 647 -10.01 -44.14 0.06
CA SER A 647 -9.37 -45.44 -0.19
C SER A 647 -9.67 -45.96 -1.59
N ASN A 648 -8.70 -46.60 -2.26
CA ASN A 648 -8.89 -47.17 -3.60
C ASN A 648 -9.51 -48.59 -3.63
N PHE A 649 -9.81 -49.16 -2.48
CA PHE A 649 -10.47 -50.47 -2.32
C PHE A 649 -11.90 -50.35 -1.77
N GLN A 650 -12.35 -49.14 -1.45
CA GLN A 650 -13.70 -48.90 -0.98
C GLN A 650 -14.59 -48.54 -2.16
N ALA A 651 -15.79 -49.14 -2.26
CA ALA A 651 -16.69 -48.93 -3.39
C ALA A 651 -17.77 -47.86 -3.14
N VAL A 652 -18.15 -47.61 -1.89
CA VAL A 652 -19.31 -46.77 -1.53
C VAL A 652 -18.95 -45.78 -0.43
N THR A 653 -19.40 -44.53 -0.54
CA THR A 653 -19.24 -43.53 0.52
C THR A 653 -20.10 -43.87 1.74
N ARG A 654 -19.52 -43.87 2.94
CA ARG A 654 -20.24 -44.08 4.21
C ARG A 654 -19.99 -42.93 5.16
N VAL A 655 -21.06 -42.31 5.65
CA VAL A 655 -20.99 -41.21 6.62
C VAL A 655 -21.48 -41.70 7.98
N LYS A 656 -20.59 -41.65 8.96
CA LYS A 656 -20.88 -41.86 10.39
C LYS A 656 -20.57 -40.58 11.16
N PRO A 657 -21.11 -40.39 12.38
CA PRO A 657 -20.95 -39.14 13.14
C PRO A 657 -19.52 -38.60 13.16
N PHE A 658 -18.49 -39.43 13.40
CA PHE A 658 -17.12 -38.94 13.50
C PHE A 658 -16.22 -39.31 12.32
N ILE A 659 -16.74 -40.04 11.32
CA ILE A 659 -15.94 -40.51 10.19
C ILE A 659 -16.76 -40.61 8.90
N CYS A 660 -16.22 -40.05 7.82
CA CYS A 660 -16.73 -40.16 6.47
C CYS A 660 -15.68 -40.92 5.65
N THR A 661 -16.06 -42.08 5.13
CA THR A 661 -15.18 -42.89 4.29
C THR A 661 -15.64 -42.81 2.84
N MET A 662 -14.72 -42.57 1.90
CA MET A 662 -15.02 -42.30 0.49
C MET A 662 -14.18 -43.15 -0.47
N PRO A 663 -14.74 -43.56 -1.64
CA PRO A 663 -13.97 -44.23 -2.68
C PRO A 663 -12.97 -43.25 -3.31
N LEU A 664 -11.79 -43.76 -3.69
CA LEU A 664 -10.74 -43.03 -4.40
C LEU A 664 -10.39 -43.76 -5.69
N LYS A 665 -10.62 -43.14 -6.84
CA LYS A 665 -10.12 -43.67 -8.12
C LYS A 665 -8.72 -43.07 -8.38
N LEU A 666 -7.75 -43.92 -8.69
CA LEU A 666 -6.41 -43.52 -9.09
C LEU A 666 -6.10 -44.11 -10.46
N ASP A 667 -5.68 -43.27 -11.38
CA ASP A 667 -5.20 -43.67 -12.70
C ASP A 667 -3.78 -44.25 -12.61
N GLU A 668 -3.28 -44.82 -13.70
CA GLU A 668 -1.89 -45.29 -13.75
C GLU A 668 -0.91 -44.11 -13.69
N GLY A 669 0.18 -44.27 -12.93
CA GLY A 669 1.19 -43.22 -12.78
C GLY A 669 0.87 -42.17 -11.70
N TRP A 670 1.22 -40.92 -11.97
CA TRP A 670 1.08 -39.80 -11.03
C TRP A 670 -0.33 -39.21 -11.04
N ASN A 671 -0.90 -39.05 -9.85
CA ASN A 671 -2.25 -38.57 -9.62
C ASN A 671 -2.21 -37.33 -8.71
N GLN A 672 -3.05 -36.34 -9.02
CA GLN A 672 -3.27 -35.17 -8.19
C GLN A 672 -4.64 -35.27 -7.52
N ILE A 673 -4.64 -35.62 -6.24
CA ILE A 673 -5.84 -35.73 -5.41
C ILE A 673 -6.17 -34.34 -4.87
N GLN A 674 -7.37 -33.85 -5.15
CA GLN A 674 -7.85 -32.54 -4.72
C GLN A 674 -9.13 -32.70 -3.89
N LEU A 675 -9.12 -32.25 -2.64
CA LEU A 675 -10.26 -32.32 -1.74
C LEU A 675 -10.65 -30.94 -1.24
N ASN A 676 -11.90 -30.56 -1.46
CA ASN A 676 -12.50 -29.37 -0.84
C ASN A 676 -13.07 -29.77 0.52
N LEU A 677 -12.29 -29.55 1.58
CA LEU A 677 -12.64 -29.91 2.95
C LEU A 677 -13.86 -29.13 3.46
N THR A 678 -14.04 -27.89 3.02
CA THR A 678 -15.23 -27.10 3.34
C THR A 678 -16.50 -27.73 2.77
N ASP A 679 -16.47 -28.07 1.49
CA ASP A 679 -17.60 -28.72 0.83
C ASP A 679 -17.85 -30.13 1.40
N LEU A 680 -16.81 -30.92 1.65
CA LEU A 680 -16.93 -32.24 2.28
C LEU A 680 -17.52 -32.19 3.67
N THR A 681 -17.13 -31.20 4.50
CA THR A 681 -17.65 -31.03 5.86
C THR A 681 -19.12 -30.63 5.82
N ARG A 682 -19.48 -29.72 4.92
CA ARG A 682 -20.87 -29.31 4.70
C ARG A 682 -21.74 -30.46 4.22
N ARG A 683 -21.31 -31.21 3.20
CA ARG A 683 -22.10 -32.32 2.62
C ARG A 683 -22.22 -33.51 3.55
N ALA A 684 -21.17 -33.87 4.29
CA ALA A 684 -21.19 -35.02 5.18
C ALA A 684 -21.92 -34.73 6.51
N TYR A 685 -21.80 -33.51 7.05
CA TYR A 685 -22.22 -33.23 8.43
C TYR A 685 -23.15 -32.02 8.60
N GLY A 686 -23.39 -31.24 7.55
CA GLY A 686 -24.16 -29.99 7.65
C GLY A 686 -23.48 -28.93 8.53
N THR A 687 -22.17 -29.04 8.74
CA THR A 687 -21.36 -28.13 9.56
C THR A 687 -20.31 -27.41 8.72
N ASN A 688 -19.75 -26.31 9.25
CA ASN A 688 -18.70 -25.56 8.56
C ASN A 688 -17.31 -26.05 8.98
N TYR A 689 -16.43 -26.19 7.99
CA TYR A 689 -15.02 -26.47 8.22
C TYR A 689 -14.34 -25.29 8.94
N VAL A 690 -13.65 -25.56 10.04
CA VAL A 690 -12.88 -24.58 10.80
C VAL A 690 -11.40 -24.71 10.49
N GLU A 691 -10.85 -25.91 10.67
CA GLU A 691 -9.44 -26.19 10.41
C GLU A 691 -9.15 -27.68 10.23
N THR A 692 -8.04 -27.99 9.55
CA THR A 692 -7.43 -29.31 9.52
C THR A 692 -6.53 -29.48 10.72
N LEU A 693 -6.73 -30.57 11.44
CA LEU A 693 -6.01 -30.95 12.64
C LEU A 693 -4.84 -31.87 12.32
N ARG A 694 -5.04 -32.87 11.45
CA ARG A 694 -4.05 -33.93 11.18
C ARG A 694 -4.20 -34.50 9.77
N VAL A 695 -3.09 -34.90 9.17
CA VAL A 695 -3.05 -35.67 7.92
C VAL A 695 -2.24 -36.94 8.16
N GLN A 696 -2.78 -38.08 7.75
CA GLN A 696 -2.13 -39.39 7.83
C GLN A 696 -2.18 -40.08 6.47
N VAL A 697 -1.03 -40.57 6.01
CA VAL A 697 -0.89 -41.25 4.71
C VAL A 697 -0.41 -42.67 4.94
N HIS A 698 -1.19 -43.64 4.46
CA HIS A 698 -0.91 -45.07 4.59
C HIS A 698 -0.02 -45.57 3.43
N PRO A 699 0.47 -46.82 3.47
CA PRO A 699 1.49 -47.29 2.55
C PRO A 699 0.91 -47.62 1.18
N ASN A 700 1.81 -48.03 0.28
CA ASN A 700 1.60 -48.36 -1.13
C ASN A 700 1.41 -47.14 -2.05
N CYS A 701 2.17 -46.07 -1.79
CA CYS A 701 2.27 -44.91 -2.68
C CYS A 701 3.70 -44.36 -2.75
N ARG A 702 3.97 -43.59 -3.82
CA ARG A 702 5.06 -42.59 -3.80
C ARG A 702 4.44 -41.21 -3.63
N LEU A 703 4.90 -40.49 -2.63
CA LEU A 703 4.40 -39.17 -2.29
C LEU A 703 5.41 -38.11 -2.71
N ARG A 704 4.97 -37.15 -3.53
CA ARG A 704 5.79 -36.00 -3.92
C ARG A 704 5.51 -34.79 -3.03
N ARG A 705 4.22 -34.43 -2.88
CA ARG A 705 3.79 -33.22 -2.17
C ARG A 705 2.42 -33.41 -1.53
N ILE A 706 2.25 -32.72 -0.40
CA ILE A 706 0.97 -32.43 0.24
C ILE A 706 0.98 -30.94 0.55
N TYR A 707 -0.04 -30.22 0.11
CA TYR A 707 -0.18 -28.80 0.40
C TYR A 707 -1.65 -28.42 0.52
N PHE A 708 -1.90 -27.27 1.12
CA PHE A 708 -3.23 -26.69 1.23
C PHE A 708 -3.29 -25.37 0.47
N SER A 709 -4.46 -25.04 -0.04
CA SER A 709 -4.68 -23.84 -0.85
C SER A 709 -6.04 -23.21 -0.58
N ASP A 710 -6.15 -21.92 -0.83
CA ASP A 710 -7.38 -21.14 -0.72
C ASP A 710 -8.33 -21.37 -1.90
N ARG A 711 -7.76 -21.68 -3.07
CA ARG A 711 -8.44 -22.10 -4.29
C ARG A 711 -7.62 -23.16 -5.02
N LEU A 712 -8.21 -23.85 -5.99
CA LEU A 712 -7.46 -24.70 -6.91
C LEU A 712 -6.73 -23.81 -7.92
N TYR A 713 -5.43 -24.05 -8.10
CA TYR A 713 -4.56 -23.33 -9.04
C TYR A 713 -4.29 -24.19 -10.26
N SER A 714 -4.13 -23.55 -11.43
CA SER A 714 -3.66 -24.25 -12.63
C SER A 714 -2.15 -24.57 -12.54
N GLU A 715 -1.67 -25.53 -13.33
CA GLU A 715 -0.23 -25.84 -13.43
C GLU A 715 0.63 -24.64 -13.85
N GLU A 716 0.06 -23.66 -14.57
CA GLU A 716 0.78 -22.44 -14.96
C GLU A 716 0.98 -21.50 -13.77
N GLU A 717 -0.03 -21.37 -12.91
CA GLU A 717 -0.04 -20.52 -11.72
C GLU A 717 0.80 -21.09 -10.57
N LEU A 718 1.04 -22.40 -10.56
CA LEU A 718 1.82 -23.06 -9.51
C LEU A 718 3.30 -22.66 -9.61
N PRO A 719 3.97 -22.35 -8.49
CA PRO A 719 5.42 -22.22 -8.48
C PRO A 719 6.10 -23.52 -8.95
N PRO A 720 7.29 -23.46 -9.58
CA PRO A 720 7.98 -24.65 -10.13
C PRO A 720 8.11 -25.82 -9.16
N GLU A 721 8.24 -25.56 -7.85
CA GLU A 721 8.37 -26.55 -6.80
C GLU A 721 7.08 -27.32 -6.44
N PHE A 722 5.92 -26.85 -6.92
CA PHE A 722 4.59 -27.45 -6.76
C PHE A 722 4.04 -28.07 -8.05
N LYS A 723 4.63 -27.78 -9.20
CA LYS A 723 4.27 -28.38 -10.49
C LYS A 723 4.56 -29.88 -10.51
N LEU A 724 3.74 -30.66 -11.22
CA LEU A 724 4.00 -32.09 -11.44
C LEU A 724 5.16 -32.31 -12.42
N TYR A 725 5.31 -31.47 -13.44
CA TYR A 725 6.43 -31.52 -14.38
C TYR A 725 7.25 -30.23 -14.27
N LEU A 726 8.58 -30.35 -14.23
CA LEU A 726 9.43 -29.18 -14.34
C LEU A 726 9.25 -28.59 -15.75
N PRO A 727 9.22 -27.26 -15.92
CA PRO A 727 9.21 -26.66 -17.26
C PRO A 727 10.39 -27.22 -18.04
N MET A 728 10.15 -27.80 -19.22
CA MET A 728 11.24 -28.16 -20.12
C MET A 728 12.03 -26.88 -20.39
N GLN A 729 13.33 -26.87 -20.08
CA GLN A 729 14.22 -25.81 -20.52
C GLN A 729 14.10 -25.75 -22.04
N GLN A 730 13.47 -24.70 -22.56
CA GLN A 730 13.66 -24.33 -23.96
C GLN A 730 15.17 -24.16 -24.14
N LYS A 731 15.80 -25.11 -24.84
CA LYS A 731 17.13 -24.87 -25.39
C LYS A 731 16.98 -23.64 -26.29
N ILE A 732 17.84 -22.67 -25.99
CA ILE A 732 17.89 -21.29 -26.52
C ILE A 732 17.55 -21.24 -28.00
#